data_AF-K5WU91-F1
#
_entry.id   AF-K5WU91-F1
#
_cell.length_a   1.000
_cell.length_b   1.000
_cell.length_c   1.000
_cell.angle_alpha   90.00
_cell.angle_beta   90.00
_cell.angle_gamma   90.00
#
_symmetry.space_group_name_H-M   'P 1'
#
loop_
_entity.id
_entity.type
_entity.pdbx_description
1 polymer ?
#
loop_
_entity_poly.entity_id
_entity_poly.type
_entity_poly.pdbx_seq_one_letter_code
_entity_poly.pdbx_strand_id
1 'polypeptide(L)'
;MDLSSLKNSRDLFALAAYHFGRYRTTGSERMEGSKDDLMFQAFFDKPVLVSLCSHEMLLEITVTDGHCNLDHGRATEAAAANHSRKRDIPKNILFTYCVPSAVDKMAGCTALIGSERHGVQLLVFDYKSAKLVRSSVRATDGTHQPIPQVEGQQSLEFYLYQYLEFLQSAGHHTLSSLPGFEDDKGDVPTTINYSWIADVALRQLVQLDEIHSVSLWKINGYLSTVWLKAAMLVSIQTDALSDRSGTSLAEYRVTAWGNDEVIMTFVVDEVFLYSGTKWEGQPVKSFGEWEIAVIMNFSYEKPLEHDGNVIRCKVDIASSHLLTASSFFGDVDFDNEDATVLSWVDYIITFISNEYLNIIENAGYNIIYEHDLRRRSITGYGEVGDFDFDGSTDRYACRDGTEDSGMHARTMAWRKITQGDDMCDYDQITAHGRTAPEMTIWHEVAQKSDMYGFDQITALSQAAINMYYRSIWTQAEFKPPTVRLRGDGRAIVFLYIKRGFLKPLRNGAPYPDGDKFEFEDWRIAFEADLKMCDHSALTEIGPEWQAAFKKSRVYEQYGTSEIVDFKHIYLDFQNVTFLHESSRFDGLLTVLNKRSIDKVQAAVVYLRDFYLKQLVSAGHHVLYTIPVLNRPSAELYQCLTSVVFHIYSETSSEHSWNEQSRASEPIVIILGMCGGRPMPASALRYSTEWIVRVGRFSSYGTAAISGGLFLREKLLRKLSEINTRTTIIP
;
A
#
# COMPACT_ATOMS: atom_id res chain seq x y z
N MET A 1 56.44 18.08 33.06
CA MET A 1 55.22 17.25 33.02
C MET A 1 54.80 17.19 31.58
N ASP A 2 54.86 15.98 31.04
CA ASP A 2 54.86 15.67 29.63
C ASP A 2 53.42 15.62 29.10
N LEU A 3 53.14 16.17 27.92
CA LEU A 3 51.78 16.25 27.35
C LEU A 3 51.14 14.86 27.13
N SER A 4 51.96 13.81 27.08
CA SER A 4 51.56 12.39 27.06
C SER A 4 50.91 11.93 28.37
N SER A 5 51.27 12.49 29.54
CA SER A 5 50.71 12.05 30.83
C SER A 5 49.31 12.58 31.10
N LEU A 6 48.94 13.73 30.53
CA LEU A 6 47.59 14.32 30.64
C LEU A 6 46.58 13.62 29.71
N LYS A 7 47.01 13.20 28.51
CA LYS A 7 46.18 12.42 27.58
C LYS A 7 45.77 11.08 28.19
N ASN A 8 46.74 10.35 28.76
CA ASN A 8 46.48 9.06 29.43
C ASN A 8 45.54 9.19 30.64
N SER A 9 45.55 10.32 31.37
CA SER A 9 44.58 10.53 32.46
C SER A 9 43.15 10.81 31.97
N ARG A 10 43.00 11.45 30.80
CA ARG A 10 41.67 11.81 30.24
C ARG A 10 40.89 10.57 29.82
N ASP A 11 41.57 9.54 29.31
CA ASP A 11 40.95 8.30 28.87
C ASP A 11 40.49 7.41 30.04
N LEU A 12 41.18 7.48 31.19
CA LEU A 12 40.86 6.72 32.41
C LEU A 12 39.61 7.25 33.16
N PHE A 13 39.33 8.55 33.08
CA PHE A 13 38.18 9.19 33.73
C PHE A 13 37.01 9.49 32.77
N ALA A 14 37.16 9.12 31.49
CA ALA A 14 36.21 9.42 30.42
C ALA A 14 34.76 9.04 30.76
N LEU A 15 34.55 7.88 31.40
CA LEU A 15 33.22 7.38 31.76
C LEU A 15 32.55 8.15 32.91
N ALA A 16 33.31 8.91 33.70
CA ALA A 16 32.82 9.63 34.87
C ALA A 16 32.80 11.15 34.68
N ALA A 17 33.68 11.70 33.83
CA ALA A 17 33.74 13.12 33.54
C ALA A 17 34.30 13.40 32.14
N TYR A 18 33.70 14.38 31.46
CA TYR A 18 34.18 14.85 30.15
C TYR A 18 34.17 16.38 30.11
N HIS A 19 35.11 16.94 29.35
CA HIS A 19 35.16 18.36 29.05
C HIS A 19 35.52 18.60 27.60
N PHE A 20 35.04 19.72 27.06
CA PHE A 20 35.32 20.19 25.71
C PHE A 20 35.75 21.66 25.74
N GLY A 21 36.75 22.02 24.93
CA GLY A 21 37.34 23.36 24.86
C GLY A 21 38.64 23.51 25.66
N ARG A 22 39.18 24.74 25.68
CA ARG A 22 40.51 25.04 26.24
C ARG A 22 40.46 26.03 27.38
N TYR A 23 41.26 25.79 28.43
CA TYR A 23 41.53 26.77 29.48
C TYR A 23 42.21 28.03 28.93
N ARG A 24 41.79 29.22 29.36
CA ARG A 24 42.47 30.46 28.95
C ARG A 24 43.84 30.48 29.60
N THR A 25 44.87 30.63 28.77
CA THR A 25 46.24 30.79 29.27
C THR A 25 46.44 32.27 29.59
N THR A 26 46.05 32.70 30.79
CA THR A 26 46.39 34.04 31.29
C THR A 26 47.87 34.07 31.66
N GLY A 27 48.56 35.13 31.22
CA GLY A 27 50.02 35.25 31.33
C GLY A 27 50.52 35.16 32.78
N SER A 28 51.57 34.35 32.94
CA SER A 28 52.46 34.27 34.11
C SER A 28 51.81 34.21 35.49
N GLU A 29 51.17 33.10 35.82
CA GLU A 29 51.31 32.40 37.11
C GLU A 29 50.52 31.09 37.02
N ARG A 30 51.10 29.99 37.52
CA ARG A 30 50.44 28.67 37.59
C ARG A 30 49.30 28.72 38.61
N MET A 31 48.18 29.33 38.25
CA MET A 31 46.89 29.07 38.89
C MET A 31 46.08 28.14 37.98
N GLU A 32 45.49 27.13 38.59
CA GLU A 32 44.62 26.14 37.96
C GLU A 32 43.63 26.83 37.02
N GLY A 33 43.59 26.41 35.75
CA GLY A 33 42.66 26.97 34.77
C GLY A 33 41.23 26.89 35.30
N SER A 34 40.50 28.02 35.27
CA SER A 34 39.14 28.05 35.78
C SER A 34 38.28 27.10 34.95
N LYS A 35 37.51 26.23 35.61
CA LYS A 35 36.51 25.36 34.97
C LYS A 35 35.52 26.16 34.12
N ASP A 36 35.35 27.45 34.41
CA ASP A 36 34.49 28.37 33.67
C ASP A 36 34.98 28.69 32.26
N ASP A 37 36.24 28.40 31.92
CA ASP A 37 36.80 28.62 30.59
C ASP A 37 36.43 27.53 29.58
N LEU A 38 35.90 26.39 30.05
CA LEU A 38 35.55 25.24 29.22
C LEU A 38 34.19 25.44 28.53
N MET A 39 34.12 25.10 27.24
CA MET A 39 32.88 25.16 26.44
C MET A 39 31.84 24.15 26.95
N PHE A 40 32.30 23.01 27.46
CA PHE A 40 31.47 22.00 28.07
C PHE A 40 32.22 21.31 29.20
N GLN A 41 31.50 21.01 30.27
CA GLN A 41 31.94 20.09 31.31
C GLN A 41 30.72 19.33 31.81
N ALA A 42 30.83 18.00 31.88
CA ALA A 42 29.80 17.17 32.47
C ALA A 42 30.42 16.07 33.34
N PHE A 43 29.69 15.74 34.40
CA PHE A 43 29.92 14.59 35.25
C PHE A 43 28.80 13.59 35.01
N PHE A 44 29.17 12.33 34.89
CA PHE A 44 28.26 11.25 34.55
C PHE A 44 28.12 10.27 35.70
N ASP A 45 26.92 9.71 35.83
CA ASP A 45 26.74 8.46 36.57
C ASP A 45 27.22 7.28 35.72
N LYS A 46 27.27 6.09 36.32
CA LYS A 46 27.58 4.84 35.61
C LYS A 46 26.66 4.69 34.38
N PRO A 47 27.21 4.50 33.17
CA PRO A 47 26.39 4.24 31.99
C PRO A 47 25.71 2.88 32.11
N VAL A 48 24.48 2.79 31.61
CA VAL A 48 23.72 1.54 31.55
C VAL A 48 23.55 1.14 30.10
N LEU A 49 23.85 -0.12 29.80
CA LEU A 49 23.60 -0.74 28.51
C LEU A 49 22.44 -1.71 28.64
N VAL A 50 21.46 -1.58 27.76
CA VAL A 50 20.32 -2.49 27.67
C VAL A 50 20.26 -3.03 26.25
N SER A 51 20.17 -4.35 26.10
CA SER A 51 19.98 -4.96 24.80
C SER A 51 18.59 -4.63 24.23
N LEU A 52 18.53 -4.25 22.95
CA LEU A 52 17.27 -4.23 22.18
C LEU A 52 17.17 -5.45 21.28
N CYS A 53 18.26 -5.78 20.60
CA CYS A 53 18.39 -6.94 19.73
C CYS A 53 19.86 -7.32 19.58
N SER A 54 20.18 -8.26 18.69
CA SER A 54 21.58 -8.66 18.45
C SER A 54 22.41 -7.59 17.75
N HIS A 55 21.78 -6.55 17.20
CA HIS A 55 22.37 -5.54 16.35
C HIS A 55 22.29 -4.12 16.92
N GLU A 56 21.47 -3.88 17.95
CA GLU A 56 21.24 -2.55 18.52
C GLU A 56 21.11 -2.63 20.05
N MET A 57 21.66 -1.64 20.73
CA MET A 57 21.67 -1.51 22.19
C MET A 57 21.25 -0.12 22.61
N LEU A 58 20.53 0.00 23.72
CA LEU A 58 20.29 1.28 24.38
C LEU A 58 21.47 1.61 25.29
N LEU A 59 22.08 2.77 25.07
CA LEU A 59 23.06 3.38 25.94
C LEU A 59 22.39 4.53 26.73
N GLU A 60 22.30 4.33 28.03
CA GLU A 60 21.80 5.32 28.98
C GLU A 60 22.97 6.08 29.62
N ILE A 61 22.99 7.40 29.41
CA ILE A 61 23.97 8.33 29.97
C ILE A 61 23.25 9.30 30.90
N THR A 62 23.54 9.25 32.19
CA THR A 62 23.00 10.18 33.17
C THR A 62 24.01 11.28 33.47
N VAL A 63 23.67 12.53 33.19
CA VAL A 63 24.45 13.71 33.58
C VAL A 63 24.03 14.13 34.99
N THR A 64 24.96 14.03 35.93
CA THR A 64 24.71 14.36 37.35
C THR A 64 24.94 15.83 37.66
N ASP A 65 25.92 16.45 36.98
CA ASP A 65 26.27 17.86 37.12
C ASP A 65 27.06 18.36 35.90
N GLY A 66 27.12 19.67 35.69
CA GLY A 66 27.93 20.26 34.63
C GLY A 66 27.41 21.57 34.06
N HIS A 67 28.06 22.03 32.99
CA HIS A 67 27.67 23.21 32.24
C HIS A 67 27.95 23.04 30.75
N CYS A 68 27.17 23.73 29.91
CA CYS A 68 27.38 23.81 28.47
C CYS A 68 27.33 25.27 28.00
N ASN A 69 28.05 25.56 26.90
CA ASN A 69 28.00 26.85 26.23
C ASN A 69 27.04 26.78 25.03
N LEU A 70 26.12 27.75 24.93
CA LEU A 70 25.12 27.80 23.87
C LEU A 70 25.70 28.04 22.47
N ASP A 71 26.93 28.57 22.36
CA ASP A 71 27.61 28.88 21.10
C ASP A 71 28.24 27.62 20.43
N HIS A 72 27.54 26.48 20.45
CA HIS A 72 28.04 25.18 19.96
C HIS A 72 28.44 25.19 18.48
N GLY A 73 27.81 26.01 17.63
CA GLY A 73 28.18 26.15 16.21
C GLY A 73 29.58 26.74 15.95
N ARG A 74 30.25 27.28 16.98
CA ARG A 74 31.65 27.75 16.91
C ARG A 74 32.59 26.94 17.82
N ALA A 75 32.08 25.87 18.43
CA ALA A 75 32.84 25.08 19.38
C ALA A 75 33.95 24.30 18.66
N THR A 76 35.18 24.43 19.17
CA THR A 76 36.33 23.62 18.79
C THR A 76 37.11 23.27 20.05
N GLU A 77 37.96 22.24 20.01
CA GLU A 77 38.81 21.90 21.18
C GLU A 77 39.73 23.06 21.60
N ALA A 78 40.03 23.99 20.68
CA ALA A 78 40.84 25.18 20.94
C ALA A 78 40.04 26.41 21.41
N ALA A 79 38.70 26.37 21.32
CA ALA A 79 37.85 27.49 21.68
C ALA A 79 37.76 27.67 23.20
N ALA A 80 37.70 28.93 23.64
CA ALA A 80 37.42 29.30 25.02
C ALA A 80 35.95 29.66 25.18
N ALA A 81 35.38 29.36 26.36
CA ALA A 81 33.98 29.66 26.66
C ALA A 81 33.67 31.15 26.62
N ASN A 82 32.46 31.45 26.14
CA ASN A 82 31.81 32.73 26.36
C ASN A 82 30.98 32.63 27.65
N HIS A 83 31.49 33.19 28.76
CA HIS A 83 30.85 33.08 30.07
C HIS A 83 29.39 33.59 30.09
N SER A 84 29.03 34.56 29.24
CA SER A 84 27.65 35.07 29.15
C SER A 84 26.65 34.06 28.57
N ARG A 85 27.16 33.08 27.81
CA ARG A 85 26.40 32.01 27.13
C ARG A 85 26.53 30.67 27.83
N LYS A 86 27.16 30.62 29.00
CA LYS A 86 27.22 29.43 29.85
C LYS A 86 25.85 29.18 30.49
N ARG A 87 25.45 27.91 30.50
CA ARG A 87 24.26 27.41 31.18
C ARG A 87 24.63 26.16 31.96
N ASP A 88 24.17 26.08 33.20
CA ASP A 88 24.34 24.87 34.01
C ASP A 88 23.37 23.80 33.49
N ILE A 89 23.84 22.56 33.45
CA ILE A 89 23.04 21.41 33.03
C ILE A 89 22.18 20.99 34.24
N PRO A 90 20.86 20.86 34.08
CA PRO A 90 20.01 20.35 35.16
C PRO A 90 20.52 19.00 35.66
N LYS A 91 20.45 18.78 36.97
CA LYS A 91 20.96 17.56 37.59
C LYS A 91 20.11 16.34 37.21
N ASN A 92 20.76 15.20 37.09
CA ASN A 92 20.16 13.89 36.83
C ASN A 92 19.34 13.82 35.53
N ILE A 93 19.82 14.51 34.49
CA ILE A 93 19.27 14.32 33.15
C ILE A 93 19.79 13.00 32.59
N LEU A 94 18.87 12.13 32.17
CA LEU A 94 19.14 10.91 31.46
C LEU A 94 18.96 11.11 29.96
N PHE A 95 19.97 10.70 29.20
CA PHE A 95 19.94 10.58 27.75
C PHE A 95 20.01 9.12 27.36
N THR A 96 19.06 8.68 26.53
CA THR A 96 18.98 7.31 26.04
C THR A 96 19.25 7.30 24.55
N TYR A 97 20.35 6.66 24.14
CA TYR A 97 20.77 6.52 22.75
C TYR A 97 20.51 5.10 22.27
N CYS A 98 19.98 4.93 21.06
CA CYS A 98 20.05 3.67 20.33
C CYS A 98 21.39 3.61 19.59
N VAL A 99 22.17 2.58 19.86
CA VAL A 99 23.54 2.41 19.38
C VAL A 99 23.64 1.11 18.60
N PRO A 100 24.03 1.15 17.32
CA PRO A 100 24.33 -0.06 16.57
C PRO A 100 25.49 -0.82 17.21
N SER A 101 25.40 -2.15 17.23
CA SER A 101 26.43 -3.04 17.76
C SER A 101 26.71 -4.19 16.81
N ALA A 102 27.97 -4.62 16.76
CA ALA A 102 28.40 -5.80 16.03
C ALA A 102 29.24 -6.70 16.94
N VAL A 103 29.18 -8.02 16.72
CA VAL A 103 30.07 -8.97 17.38
C VAL A 103 31.22 -9.30 16.44
N ASP A 104 32.44 -8.89 16.81
CA ASP A 104 33.66 -9.27 16.12
C ASP A 104 34.35 -10.44 16.85
N LYS A 105 35.11 -11.27 16.12
CA LYS A 105 35.82 -12.41 16.69
C LYS A 105 37.32 -12.23 16.49
N MET A 106 38.05 -12.07 17.58
CA MET A 106 39.51 -12.12 17.55
C MET A 106 40.00 -13.54 17.86
N ALA A 107 40.64 -14.17 16.89
CA ALA A 107 41.32 -15.44 17.07
C ALA A 107 42.74 -15.21 17.62
N GLY A 108 43.04 -15.76 18.80
CA GLY A 108 44.39 -15.81 19.35
C GLY A 108 45.16 -17.01 18.83
N CYS A 109 46.36 -16.78 18.28
CA CYS A 109 47.28 -17.83 17.84
C CYS A 109 48.52 -17.88 18.75
N THR A 110 48.38 -18.35 19.98
CA THR A 110 49.53 -18.55 20.89
C THR A 110 49.62 -20.00 21.35
N ALA A 111 50.70 -20.69 20.92
CA ALA A 111 51.00 -22.08 21.26
C ALA A 111 51.16 -22.37 22.76
N LEU A 112 51.18 -21.35 23.62
CA LEU A 112 51.26 -21.46 25.08
C LEU A 112 49.91 -21.82 25.72
N ILE A 113 48.78 -21.66 25.02
CA ILE A 113 47.42 -21.89 25.54
C ILE A 113 46.83 -23.21 24.98
N GLY A 114 47.66 -24.10 24.46
CA GLY A 114 47.23 -25.32 23.77
C GLY A 114 47.03 -25.11 22.27
N SER A 115 46.90 -26.21 21.52
CA SER A 115 46.89 -26.25 20.05
C SER A 115 45.60 -25.77 19.38
N GLU A 116 44.67 -25.19 20.15
CA GLU A 116 43.34 -24.81 19.68
C GLU A 116 43.17 -23.30 19.56
N ARG A 117 42.32 -22.89 18.61
CA ARG A 117 42.01 -21.49 18.31
C ARG A 117 41.12 -20.91 19.40
N HIS A 118 41.73 -20.28 20.40
CA HIS A 118 40.98 -19.51 21.40
C HIS A 118 40.45 -18.22 20.76
N GLY A 119 39.12 -18.11 20.65
CA GLY A 119 38.44 -16.92 20.16
C GLY A 119 37.93 -16.05 21.31
N VAL A 120 38.29 -14.77 21.33
CA VAL A 120 37.60 -13.77 22.16
C VAL A 120 36.56 -13.08 21.28
N GLN A 121 35.30 -13.07 21.72
CA GLN A 121 34.26 -12.29 21.06
C GLN A 121 34.29 -10.87 21.61
N LEU A 122 34.21 -9.88 20.74
CA LEU A 122 34.19 -8.48 21.07
C LEU A 122 32.84 -7.91 20.63
N LEU A 123 32.08 -7.38 21.57
CA LEU A 123 30.92 -6.57 21.25
C LEU A 123 31.39 -5.14 21.00
N VAL A 124 31.25 -4.67 19.77
CA VAL A 124 31.72 -3.37 19.30
C VAL A 124 30.51 -2.48 19.04
N PHE A 125 30.46 -1.35 19.74
CA PHE A 125 29.43 -0.32 19.59
C PHE A 125 29.87 0.75 18.59
N ASP A 126 28.96 1.18 17.71
CA ASP A 126 29.19 2.30 16.80
C ASP A 126 28.58 3.59 17.36
N TYR A 127 29.27 4.22 18.31
CA TYR A 127 28.82 5.44 18.95
C TYR A 127 28.69 6.63 17.98
N LYS A 128 29.39 6.63 16.84
CA LYS A 128 29.23 7.64 15.78
C LYS A 128 27.86 7.61 15.11
N SER A 129 27.28 6.41 15.02
CA SER A 129 25.96 6.16 14.44
C SER A 129 24.84 6.16 15.49
N ALA A 130 25.15 6.46 16.75
CA ALA A 130 24.18 6.50 17.83
C ALA A 130 23.10 7.57 17.58
N LYS A 131 21.84 7.19 17.82
CA LYS A 131 20.67 8.07 17.67
C LYS A 131 20.04 8.33 19.03
N LEU A 132 19.84 9.61 19.38
CA LEU A 132 19.13 9.95 20.61
C LEU A 132 17.65 9.58 20.48
N VAL A 133 17.17 8.68 21.35
CA VAL A 133 15.78 8.21 21.38
C VAL A 133 14.96 9.06 22.36
N ARG A 134 15.51 9.31 23.55
CA ARG A 134 14.80 9.99 24.64
C ARG A 134 15.75 10.78 25.52
N SER A 135 15.23 11.89 26.03
CA SER A 135 15.82 12.66 27.13
C SER A 135 14.79 12.78 28.26
N SER A 136 15.16 12.44 29.50
CA SER A 136 14.27 12.50 30.67
C SER A 136 15.02 12.97 31.92
N VAL A 137 14.31 13.40 32.96
CA VAL A 137 14.90 13.60 34.30
C VAL A 137 14.58 12.37 35.13
N ARG A 138 15.60 11.76 35.75
CA ARG A 138 15.41 10.66 36.70
C ARG A 138 15.03 11.26 38.07
N ALA A 139 13.79 11.04 38.48
CA ALA A 139 13.30 11.47 39.80
C ALA A 139 13.89 10.60 40.92
N THR A 140 13.83 11.10 42.15
CA THR A 140 14.38 10.43 43.34
C THR A 140 13.67 9.12 43.70
N ASP A 141 12.48 8.88 43.16
CA ASP A 141 11.72 7.63 43.30
C ASP A 141 12.00 6.62 42.16
N GLY A 142 12.92 6.94 41.25
CA GLY A 142 13.26 6.12 40.09
C GLY A 142 12.35 6.33 38.88
N THR A 143 11.34 7.19 38.96
CA THR A 143 10.46 7.47 37.81
C THR A 143 11.11 8.45 36.82
N HIS A 144 10.72 8.35 35.54
CA HIS A 144 11.23 9.21 34.46
C HIS A 144 10.22 10.30 34.13
N GLN A 145 10.59 11.55 34.35
CA GLN A 145 9.75 12.69 33.95
C GLN A 145 10.29 13.32 32.65
N PRO A 146 9.41 13.77 31.73
CA PRO A 146 9.85 14.49 30.54
C PRO A 146 10.59 15.77 30.95
N ILE A 147 11.67 16.09 30.23
CA ILE A 147 12.45 17.29 30.51
C ILE A 147 11.61 18.53 30.13
N PRO A 148 11.39 19.52 31.02
CA PRO A 148 10.82 20.79 30.61
C PRO A 148 11.76 21.48 29.61
N GLN A 149 11.26 22.06 28.51
CA GLN A 149 12.09 22.69 27.45
C GLN A 149 13.21 23.55 28.05
N VAL A 150 14.45 23.03 28.01
CA VAL A 150 15.62 23.72 28.55
C VAL A 150 16.24 24.57 27.45
N GLU A 151 16.50 25.85 27.75
CA GLU A 151 17.32 26.70 26.89
C GLU A 151 18.71 26.06 26.72
N GLY A 152 19.03 25.58 25.51
CA GLY A 152 20.32 24.96 25.20
C GLY A 152 20.32 23.46 24.93
N GLN A 153 19.16 22.81 24.80
CA GLN A 153 19.06 21.39 24.46
C GLN A 153 19.91 20.98 23.24
N GLN A 154 19.82 21.73 22.13
CA GLN A 154 20.64 21.46 20.93
C GLN A 154 22.15 21.53 21.19
N SER A 155 22.59 22.45 22.07
CA SER A 155 24.00 22.56 22.43
C SER A 155 24.44 21.37 23.28
N LEU A 156 23.59 20.92 24.19
CA LEU A 156 23.85 19.75 25.02
C LEU A 156 23.90 18.47 24.19
N GLU A 157 22.97 18.28 23.26
CA GLU A 157 22.98 17.17 22.29
C GLU A 157 24.28 17.17 21.45
N PHE A 158 24.72 18.34 20.97
CA PHE A 158 26.00 18.47 20.27
C PHE A 158 27.20 18.00 21.11
N TYR A 159 27.34 18.47 22.36
CA TYR A 159 28.49 18.08 23.19
C TYR A 159 28.43 16.61 23.63
N LEU A 160 27.24 16.05 23.84
CA LEU A 160 27.09 14.63 24.13
C LEU A 160 27.43 13.76 22.92
N TYR A 161 27.14 14.22 21.70
CA TYR A 161 27.63 13.57 20.48
C TYR A 161 29.17 13.57 20.42
N GLN A 162 29.80 14.71 20.71
CA GLN A 162 31.27 14.81 20.79
C GLN A 162 31.86 13.89 21.88
N TYR A 163 31.15 13.72 22.99
CA TYR A 163 31.51 12.76 24.04
C TYR A 163 31.45 11.31 23.56
N LEU A 164 30.40 10.93 22.84
CA LEU A 164 30.24 9.59 22.24
C LEU A 164 31.36 9.29 21.22
N GLU A 165 31.70 10.24 20.35
CA GLU A 165 32.83 10.12 19.42
C GLU A 165 34.17 9.94 20.16
N PHE A 166 34.33 10.67 21.28
CA PHE A 166 35.50 10.53 22.14
C PHE A 166 35.58 9.15 22.80
N LEU A 167 34.47 8.62 23.35
CA LEU A 167 34.44 7.27 23.92
C LEU A 167 34.87 6.21 22.91
N GLN A 168 34.39 6.31 21.67
CA GLN A 168 34.78 5.38 20.61
C GLN A 168 36.27 5.52 20.29
N SER A 169 36.78 6.75 20.15
CA SER A 169 38.19 7.02 19.88
C SER A 169 39.12 6.56 21.01
N ALA A 170 38.63 6.56 22.25
CA ALA A 170 39.34 6.09 23.44
C ALA A 170 39.24 4.57 23.68
N GLY A 171 38.53 3.84 22.82
CA GLY A 171 38.37 2.38 22.93
C GLY A 171 37.26 1.91 23.89
N HIS A 172 36.49 2.82 24.48
CA HIS A 172 35.37 2.50 25.39
C HIS A 172 34.10 2.00 24.68
N HIS A 173 34.19 1.75 23.37
CA HIS A 173 33.12 1.21 22.55
C HIS A 173 33.20 -0.30 22.37
N THR A 174 34.18 -0.97 22.98
CA THR A 174 34.36 -2.41 22.85
C THR A 174 34.25 -3.10 24.20
N LEU A 175 33.39 -4.11 24.30
CA LEU A 175 33.30 -5.02 25.44
C LEU A 175 33.82 -6.39 25.03
N SER A 176 34.73 -6.96 25.82
CA SER A 176 35.21 -8.31 25.59
C SER A 176 34.34 -9.33 26.32
N SER A 177 33.92 -10.38 25.63
CA SER A 177 33.40 -11.59 26.27
C SER A 177 34.51 -12.30 27.04
N LEU A 178 34.12 -13.20 27.95
CA LEU A 178 35.06 -14.19 28.45
C LEU A 178 35.59 -15.05 27.27
N PRO A 179 36.86 -15.50 27.30
CA PRO A 179 37.37 -16.43 26.30
C PRO A 179 36.48 -17.67 26.24
N GLY A 180 36.05 -18.05 25.03
CA GLY A 180 35.35 -19.32 24.84
C GLY A 180 36.33 -20.46 25.03
N PHE A 181 36.16 -21.26 26.09
CA PHE A 181 36.83 -22.55 26.23
C PHE A 181 35.90 -23.59 25.60
N GLU A 182 35.97 -23.75 24.27
CA GLU A 182 35.28 -24.84 23.59
C GLU A 182 35.99 -26.15 23.95
N ASP A 183 35.29 -27.11 24.55
CA ASP A 183 35.75 -28.50 24.60
C ASP A 183 35.54 -29.11 23.21
N ASP A 184 36.50 -29.93 22.75
CA ASP A 184 36.65 -30.61 21.43
C ASP A 184 35.43 -31.41 20.90
N LYS A 185 34.27 -31.34 21.53
CA LYS A 185 33.07 -32.14 21.22
C LYS A 185 31.96 -31.32 20.55
N GLY A 186 32.27 -30.57 19.49
CA GLY A 186 31.29 -30.15 18.48
C GLY A 186 30.02 -29.44 18.97
N ASP A 187 30.01 -28.91 20.19
CA ASP A 187 28.86 -28.21 20.75
C ASP A 187 28.90 -26.74 20.34
N VAL A 188 27.71 -26.25 19.99
CA VAL A 188 27.38 -24.97 19.36
C VAL A 188 28.20 -23.81 19.95
N PRO A 189 28.80 -22.93 19.11
CA PRO A 189 29.50 -21.75 19.61
C PRO A 189 28.57 -20.97 20.53
N THR A 190 29.02 -20.67 21.75
CA THR A 190 28.27 -19.86 22.72
C THR A 190 28.18 -18.43 22.19
N THR A 191 27.29 -18.21 21.23
CA THR A 191 26.94 -16.91 20.67
C THR A 191 25.81 -16.39 21.53
N ILE A 192 26.08 -15.32 22.30
CA ILE A 192 25.07 -14.68 23.13
C ILE A 192 24.10 -14.00 22.16
N ASN A 193 22.89 -14.55 22.04
CA ASN A 193 21.81 -13.89 21.32
C ASN A 193 21.19 -12.84 22.24
N TYR A 194 21.54 -11.58 22.00
CA TYR A 194 21.11 -10.47 22.85
C TYR A 194 19.61 -10.18 22.73
N SER A 195 18.95 -10.64 21.67
CA SER A 195 17.49 -10.55 21.52
C SER A 195 16.74 -11.38 22.57
N TRP A 196 17.38 -12.35 23.23
CA TRP A 196 16.78 -13.16 24.31
C TRP A 196 16.59 -12.41 25.63
N ILE A 197 17.42 -11.40 25.87
CA ILE A 197 17.46 -10.64 27.14
C ILE A 197 16.91 -9.23 26.93
N ALA A 198 16.40 -8.94 25.73
CA ALA A 198 15.87 -7.64 25.41
C ALA A 198 14.59 -7.37 26.21
N ASP A 199 14.54 -6.17 26.81
CA ASP A 199 13.41 -5.74 27.61
C ASP A 199 12.28 -5.22 26.71
N VAL A 200 11.19 -5.99 26.64
CA VAL A 200 10.01 -5.69 25.83
C VAL A 200 9.37 -4.35 26.22
N ALA A 201 9.47 -3.91 27.48
CA ALA A 201 8.90 -2.64 27.93
C ALA A 201 9.71 -1.44 27.42
N LEU A 202 11.04 -1.55 27.39
CA LEU A 202 11.92 -0.49 26.88
C LEU A 202 11.82 -0.33 25.36
N ARG A 203 11.39 -1.38 24.66
CA ARG A 203 11.16 -1.37 23.22
C ARG A 203 9.99 -0.48 22.78
N GLN A 204 8.97 -0.31 23.62
CA GLN A 204 7.86 0.62 23.33
C GLN A 204 8.33 2.07 23.15
N LEU A 205 9.56 2.39 23.61
CA LEU A 205 10.20 3.68 23.42
C LEU A 205 10.80 3.87 22.02
N VAL A 206 11.10 2.78 21.30
CA VAL A 206 11.66 2.76 19.95
C VAL A 206 10.54 2.30 19.00
N GLN A 207 9.53 3.14 18.80
CA GLN A 207 8.45 2.87 17.84
C GLN A 207 9.05 2.82 16.42
N LEU A 208 9.32 1.62 15.93
CA LEU A 208 9.76 1.37 14.56
C LEU A 208 8.53 1.10 13.70
N ASP A 209 8.08 2.13 12.99
CA ASP A 209 6.97 2.00 12.02
C ASP A 209 7.46 1.59 10.62
N GLU A 210 8.78 1.56 10.41
CA GLU A 210 9.43 1.23 9.13
C GLU A 210 10.66 0.36 9.33
N ILE A 211 10.93 -0.49 8.34
CA ILE A 211 12.13 -1.31 8.22
C ILE A 211 12.74 -1.02 6.85
N HIS A 212 13.99 -0.56 6.79
CA HIS A 212 14.68 -0.21 5.54
C HIS A 212 13.84 0.71 4.61
N SER A 213 13.17 1.72 5.20
CA SER A 213 12.25 2.67 4.50
C SER A 213 10.98 2.05 3.90
N VAL A 214 10.65 0.82 4.28
CA VAL A 214 9.37 0.18 3.99
C VAL A 214 8.54 0.20 5.26
N SER A 215 7.38 0.86 5.23
CA SER A 215 6.51 0.87 6.40
C SER A 215 5.98 -0.51 6.73
N LEU A 216 5.91 -0.84 8.02
CA LEU A 216 5.30 -2.08 8.51
C LEU A 216 3.86 -2.24 8.00
N TRP A 217 3.16 -1.12 7.82
CA TRP A 217 1.84 -1.11 7.22
C TRP A 217 1.83 -1.70 5.80
N LYS A 218 2.82 -1.37 4.94
CA LYS A 218 2.94 -1.94 3.60
C LYS A 218 3.26 -3.42 3.62
N ILE A 219 4.17 -3.84 4.51
CA ILE A 219 4.54 -5.24 4.70
C ILE A 219 3.30 -6.05 5.14
N ASN A 220 2.66 -5.64 6.24
CA ASN A 220 1.47 -6.31 6.73
C ASN A 220 0.34 -6.30 5.69
N GLY A 221 0.12 -5.21 4.97
CA GLY A 221 -0.87 -5.15 3.89
C GLY A 221 -0.61 -6.15 2.75
N TYR A 222 0.66 -6.36 2.39
CA TYR A 222 1.06 -7.39 1.44
C TYR A 222 0.77 -8.80 1.98
N LEU A 223 1.22 -9.10 3.20
CA LEU A 223 1.01 -10.39 3.85
C LEU A 223 -0.48 -10.74 3.98
N SER A 224 -1.29 -9.75 4.33
CA SER A 224 -2.75 -9.82 4.37
C SER A 224 -3.34 -10.34 3.06
N THR A 225 -2.83 -9.82 1.94
CA THR A 225 -3.32 -10.17 0.61
C THR A 225 -2.88 -11.58 0.23
N VAL A 226 -1.63 -11.96 0.54
CA VAL A 226 -1.11 -13.31 0.31
C VAL A 226 -1.88 -14.34 1.12
N TRP A 227 -2.12 -14.06 2.40
CA TRP A 227 -2.93 -14.91 3.27
C TRP A 227 -4.38 -15.04 2.78
N LEU A 228 -5.03 -13.91 2.47
CA LEU A 228 -6.40 -13.92 1.98
C LEU A 228 -6.54 -14.73 0.68
N LYS A 229 -5.56 -14.61 -0.22
CA LYS A 229 -5.47 -15.41 -1.44
C LYS A 229 -5.45 -16.90 -1.14
N ALA A 230 -4.55 -17.34 -0.25
CA ALA A 230 -4.42 -18.74 0.14
C ALA A 230 -5.71 -19.26 0.81
N ALA A 231 -6.28 -18.50 1.74
CA ALA A 231 -7.50 -18.85 2.45
C ALA A 231 -8.72 -18.98 1.50
N MET A 232 -8.82 -18.09 0.50
CA MET A 232 -9.87 -18.17 -0.51
C MET A 232 -9.74 -19.41 -1.40
N LEU A 233 -8.52 -19.81 -1.80
CA LEU A 233 -8.31 -21.01 -2.62
C LEU A 233 -8.78 -22.28 -1.90
N VAL A 234 -8.58 -22.36 -0.58
CA VAL A 234 -9.11 -23.47 0.25
C VAL A 234 -10.63 -23.54 0.20
N SER A 235 -11.32 -22.38 0.30
CA SER A 235 -12.79 -22.34 0.33
C SER A 235 -13.46 -22.76 -0.99
N ILE A 236 -12.75 -22.65 -2.12
CA ILE A 236 -13.26 -22.95 -3.46
C ILE A 236 -12.98 -24.42 -3.85
N GLN A 237 -11.87 -25.00 -3.38
CA GLN A 237 -11.44 -26.35 -3.75
C GLN A 237 -11.89 -27.40 -2.73
N THR A 238 -13.14 -27.85 -2.84
CA THR A 238 -13.66 -28.91 -1.96
C THR A 238 -13.26 -30.35 -2.35
N ASP A 239 -12.69 -30.60 -3.54
CA ASP A 239 -12.60 -31.98 -4.07
C ASP A 239 -11.30 -32.40 -4.80
N ALA A 240 -10.18 -31.67 -4.73
CA ALA A 240 -8.94 -32.12 -5.37
C ALA A 240 -7.68 -31.92 -4.52
N LEU A 241 -6.75 -32.89 -4.64
CA LEU A 241 -5.38 -32.90 -4.11
C LEU A 241 -4.60 -31.67 -4.60
N SER A 242 -4.87 -30.52 -4.01
CA SER A 242 -4.10 -29.29 -4.20
C SER A 242 -2.77 -29.41 -3.46
N ASP A 243 -1.77 -28.68 -3.94
CA ASP A 243 -0.47 -28.55 -3.28
C ASP A 243 -0.70 -27.97 -1.87
N ARG A 244 -0.69 -28.84 -0.86
CA ARG A 244 -1.00 -28.51 0.54
C ARG A 244 -0.15 -27.33 1.03
N SER A 245 1.07 -27.18 0.50
CA SER A 245 1.98 -26.09 0.87
C SER A 245 1.46 -24.71 0.49
N GLY A 246 0.76 -24.58 -0.64
CA GLY A 246 0.20 -23.30 -1.12
C GLY A 246 -1.06 -22.86 -0.38
N THR A 247 -1.77 -23.79 0.24
CA THR A 247 -3.07 -23.56 0.91
C THR A 247 -3.01 -23.55 2.43
N SER A 248 -1.94 -24.06 3.03
CA SER A 248 -1.76 -24.13 4.48
C SER A 248 -1.05 -22.88 5.01
N LEU A 249 -1.67 -21.71 4.82
CA LEU A 249 -1.14 -20.43 5.31
C LEU A 249 -1.97 -19.92 6.50
N ALA A 250 -1.35 -19.86 7.67
CA ALA A 250 -1.91 -19.25 8.86
C ALA A 250 -2.00 -17.73 8.68
N GLU A 251 -2.89 -17.07 9.41
CA GLU A 251 -2.85 -15.61 9.49
C GLU A 251 -1.57 -15.24 10.27
N TYR A 252 -0.74 -14.37 9.71
CA TYR A 252 0.43 -13.87 10.42
C TYR A 252 0.68 -12.40 10.16
N ARG A 253 1.38 -11.78 11.11
CA ARG A 253 1.66 -10.35 11.15
C ARG A 253 3.12 -10.14 11.46
N VAL A 254 3.69 -9.08 10.91
CA VAL A 254 5.07 -8.69 11.12
C VAL A 254 5.12 -7.41 11.95
N THR A 255 5.94 -7.43 12.99
CA THR A 255 6.34 -6.24 13.73
C THR A 255 7.85 -6.10 13.67
N ALA A 256 8.35 -4.86 13.63
CA ALA A 256 9.77 -4.61 13.56
C ALA A 256 10.45 -5.02 14.88
N TRP A 257 11.44 -5.91 14.75
CA TRP A 257 12.50 -6.34 15.69
C TRP A 257 13.60 -5.31 15.92
N GLY A 258 13.89 -4.63 14.84
CA GLY A 258 15.00 -3.70 14.66
C GLY A 258 15.05 -3.42 13.18
N ASN A 259 16.14 -2.81 12.72
CA ASN A 259 16.34 -2.66 11.28
C ASN A 259 16.56 -4.00 10.56
N ASP A 260 17.09 -5.00 11.28
CA ASP A 260 17.50 -6.29 10.70
C ASP A 260 16.84 -7.51 11.36
N GLU A 261 15.88 -7.30 12.25
CA GLU A 261 15.10 -8.36 12.88
C GLU A 261 13.61 -8.03 12.80
N VAL A 262 12.77 -9.06 12.75
CA VAL A 262 11.31 -8.95 12.80
C VAL A 262 10.72 -10.00 13.71
N ILE A 263 9.58 -9.69 14.32
CA ILE A 263 8.73 -10.72 14.91
C ILE A 263 7.61 -11.02 13.92
N MET A 264 7.49 -12.29 13.57
CA MET A 264 6.37 -12.87 12.88
C MET A 264 5.43 -13.49 13.91
N THR A 265 4.24 -12.93 14.08
CA THR A 265 3.21 -13.43 15.00
C THR A 265 2.19 -14.23 14.22
N PHE A 266 2.07 -15.53 14.50
CA PHE A 266 1.07 -16.42 13.93
C PHE A 266 -0.19 -16.42 14.80
N VAL A 267 -1.34 -16.20 14.19
CA VAL A 267 -2.64 -16.20 14.88
C VAL A 267 -3.33 -17.53 14.62
N VAL A 268 -3.66 -18.25 15.70
CA VAL A 268 -4.38 -19.52 15.66
C VAL A 268 -5.70 -19.35 16.42
N ASP A 269 -6.81 -19.40 15.68
CA ASP A 269 -8.14 -19.12 16.24
C ASP A 269 -8.59 -20.24 17.19
N GLU A 270 -8.47 -21.49 16.77
CA GLU A 270 -8.93 -22.67 17.50
C GLU A 270 -7.94 -23.82 17.33
N VAL A 271 -7.66 -24.54 18.42
CA VAL A 271 -6.85 -25.76 18.47
C VAL A 271 -7.73 -26.86 19.05
N PHE A 272 -7.96 -27.91 18.27
CA PHE A 272 -8.77 -29.06 18.70
C PHE A 272 -7.91 -30.30 18.87
N LEU A 273 -7.97 -30.90 20.05
CA LEU A 273 -7.24 -32.11 20.40
C LEU A 273 -8.21 -33.29 20.48
N TYR A 274 -7.91 -34.38 19.75
CA TYR A 274 -8.77 -35.57 19.67
C TYR A 274 -8.06 -36.81 20.21
N SER A 275 -8.80 -37.71 20.84
CA SER A 275 -8.28 -39.02 21.24
C SER A 275 -8.30 -39.98 20.04
N GLY A 276 -7.16 -40.15 19.38
CA GLY A 276 -6.97 -41.13 18.29
C GLY A 276 -6.69 -40.53 16.93
N THR A 277 -6.79 -41.34 15.86
CA THR A 277 -6.42 -40.97 14.48
C THR A 277 -7.58 -40.45 13.63
N LYS A 278 -8.81 -40.48 14.16
CA LYS A 278 -10.01 -40.01 13.46
C LYS A 278 -10.44 -38.66 14.03
N TRP A 279 -10.73 -37.70 13.15
CA TRP A 279 -11.20 -36.35 13.52
C TRP A 279 -12.73 -36.28 13.69
N GLU A 280 -13.36 -37.44 13.94
CA GLU A 280 -14.81 -37.58 14.08
C GLU A 280 -15.17 -37.67 15.57
N GLY A 281 -15.83 -36.64 16.11
CA GLY A 281 -16.28 -36.62 17.51
C GLY A 281 -16.14 -35.26 18.19
N GLN A 282 -16.46 -35.19 19.48
CA GLN A 282 -16.13 -34.01 20.29
C GLN A 282 -14.63 -34.02 20.62
N PRO A 283 -13.94 -32.86 20.56
CA PRO A 283 -12.55 -32.76 20.96
C PRO A 283 -12.41 -33.09 22.45
N VAL A 284 -11.32 -33.78 22.81
CA VAL A 284 -10.90 -34.03 24.20
C VAL A 284 -10.62 -32.70 24.90
N LYS A 285 -10.00 -31.78 24.17
CA LYS A 285 -9.73 -30.43 24.63
C LYS A 285 -9.71 -29.48 23.44
N SER A 286 -10.18 -28.26 23.68
CA SER A 286 -10.12 -27.17 22.72
C SER A 286 -9.45 -25.98 23.37
N PHE A 287 -8.52 -25.37 22.67
CA PHE A 287 -7.97 -24.06 23.00
C PHE A 287 -8.36 -23.08 21.90
N GLY A 288 -8.27 -21.80 22.20
CA GLY A 288 -8.43 -20.76 21.20
C GLY A 288 -7.57 -19.56 21.49
N GLU A 289 -7.55 -18.66 20.52
CA GLU A 289 -6.95 -17.33 20.65
C GLU A 289 -5.43 -17.36 20.91
N TRP A 290 -4.70 -18.25 20.23
CA TRP A 290 -3.25 -18.29 20.36
C TRP A 290 -2.59 -17.29 19.42
N GLU A 291 -1.56 -16.62 19.92
CA GLU A 291 -0.61 -15.80 19.19
C GLU A 291 0.79 -16.34 19.44
N ILE A 292 1.44 -16.90 18.42
CA ILE A 292 2.78 -17.47 18.53
C ILE A 292 3.76 -16.52 17.87
N ALA A 293 4.58 -15.87 18.68
CA ALA A 293 5.56 -14.89 18.22
C ALA A 293 6.91 -15.55 17.96
N VAL A 294 7.39 -15.46 16.73
CA VAL A 294 8.71 -15.97 16.32
C VAL A 294 9.56 -14.79 15.85
N ILE A 295 10.72 -14.60 16.47
CA ILE A 295 11.70 -13.59 16.06
C ILE A 295 12.65 -14.17 15.01
N MET A 296 12.97 -13.38 14.00
CA MET A 296 13.74 -13.80 12.83
C MET A 296 14.57 -12.63 12.30
N ASN A 297 15.73 -12.94 11.71
CA ASN A 297 16.49 -11.96 10.94
C ASN A 297 15.76 -11.60 9.65
N PHE A 298 15.98 -10.39 9.19
CA PHE A 298 15.34 -9.76 8.05
C PHE A 298 16.40 -9.35 7.02
N SER A 299 16.19 -9.71 5.75
CA SER A 299 17.02 -9.22 4.63
C SER A 299 16.22 -8.29 3.72
N TYR A 300 16.81 -7.13 3.43
CA TYR A 300 16.35 -6.20 2.42
C TYR A 300 17.15 -6.40 1.14
N GLU A 301 16.48 -6.81 0.06
CA GLU A 301 17.09 -7.15 -1.21
C GLU A 301 16.58 -6.24 -2.34
N LYS A 302 17.50 -5.82 -3.20
CA LYS A 302 17.22 -5.21 -4.50
C LYS A 302 17.86 -6.08 -5.59
N PRO A 303 17.15 -7.12 -6.08
CA PRO A 303 17.73 -8.08 -7.01
C PRO A 303 18.23 -7.39 -8.28
N LEU A 304 19.50 -7.64 -8.63
CA LEU A 304 20.12 -7.11 -9.85
C LEU A 304 19.43 -7.64 -11.12
N GLU A 305 18.85 -8.83 -11.05
CA GLU A 305 18.07 -9.46 -12.14
C GLU A 305 16.86 -8.64 -12.58
N HIS A 306 16.44 -7.65 -11.78
CA HIS A 306 15.33 -6.75 -12.08
C HIS A 306 15.77 -5.29 -12.20
N ASP A 307 17.04 -5.05 -12.55
CA ASP A 307 17.65 -3.71 -12.66
C ASP A 307 17.50 -2.87 -11.38
N GLY A 308 17.37 -3.53 -10.21
CA GLY A 308 17.12 -2.86 -8.93
C GLY A 308 15.72 -2.25 -8.79
N ASN A 309 14.79 -2.54 -9.70
CA ASN A 309 13.41 -2.04 -9.64
C ASN A 309 12.51 -2.85 -8.71
N VAL A 310 12.90 -4.06 -8.32
CA VAL A 310 12.15 -4.86 -7.35
C VAL A 310 12.75 -4.67 -5.97
N ILE A 311 11.91 -4.30 -5.02
CA ILE A 311 12.20 -4.29 -3.60
C ILE A 311 11.65 -5.60 -3.04
N ARG A 312 12.51 -6.40 -2.40
CA ARG A 312 12.12 -7.65 -1.75
C ARG A 312 12.57 -7.63 -0.30
N CYS A 313 11.65 -7.93 0.60
CA CYS A 313 11.93 -8.12 2.02
C CYS A 313 11.71 -9.59 2.34
N LYS A 314 12.73 -10.24 2.88
CA LYS A 314 12.73 -11.68 3.15
C LYS A 314 13.09 -11.93 4.62
N VAL A 315 12.43 -12.91 5.24
CA VAL A 315 12.82 -13.40 6.57
C VAL A 315 13.72 -14.62 6.43
N ASP A 316 14.75 -14.69 7.28
CA ASP A 316 15.65 -15.84 7.35
C ASP A 316 15.09 -16.87 8.33
N ILE A 317 14.51 -17.95 7.78
CA ILE A 317 13.93 -19.02 8.60
C ILE A 317 14.97 -19.71 9.47
N ALA A 318 16.23 -19.82 9.04
CA ALA A 318 17.27 -20.48 9.82
C ALA A 318 17.62 -19.72 11.12
N SER A 319 17.28 -18.43 11.19
CA SER A 319 17.46 -17.58 12.37
C SER A 319 16.25 -17.52 13.29
N SER A 320 15.21 -18.34 13.03
CA SER A 320 13.96 -18.30 13.79
C SER A 320 14.14 -18.72 15.24
N HIS A 321 13.54 -17.97 16.16
CA HIS A 321 13.43 -18.34 17.56
C HIS A 321 12.05 -17.99 18.13
N LEU A 322 11.51 -18.84 19.00
CA LEU A 322 10.26 -18.54 19.70
C LEU A 322 10.49 -17.42 20.74
N LEU A 323 9.64 -16.41 20.71
CA LEU A 323 9.62 -15.33 21.71
C LEU A 323 8.46 -15.57 22.68
N THR A 324 8.70 -16.39 23.70
CA THR A 324 7.67 -16.79 24.68
C THR A 324 7.04 -15.59 25.38
N ALA A 325 7.83 -14.55 25.70
CA ALA A 325 7.33 -13.33 26.37
C ALA A 325 6.37 -12.49 25.51
N SER A 326 6.35 -12.70 24.20
CA SER A 326 5.43 -12.04 23.26
C SER A 326 4.43 -13.00 22.64
N SER A 327 4.42 -14.25 23.08
CA SER A 327 3.42 -15.24 22.69
C SER A 327 2.28 -15.25 23.71
N PHE A 328 1.06 -15.47 23.23
CA PHE A 328 -0.14 -15.57 24.05
C PHE A 328 -0.82 -16.90 23.73
N PHE A 329 -1.11 -17.71 24.75
CA PHE A 329 -1.68 -19.05 24.58
C PHE A 329 -3.12 -19.16 25.10
N GLY A 330 -3.85 -18.04 25.10
CA GLY A 330 -5.25 -18.00 25.49
C GLY A 330 -5.49 -18.58 26.89
N ASP A 331 -6.37 -19.57 26.95
CA ASP A 331 -6.82 -20.23 28.18
C ASP A 331 -5.91 -21.36 28.67
N VAL A 332 -4.69 -21.51 28.14
CA VAL A 332 -3.75 -22.54 28.61
C VAL A 332 -3.18 -22.15 29.97
N ASP A 333 -3.56 -22.90 31.01
CA ASP A 333 -3.01 -22.74 32.35
C ASP A 333 -1.76 -23.63 32.55
N PHE A 334 -0.59 -23.09 32.25
CA PHE A 334 0.67 -23.87 32.31
C PHE A 334 0.98 -24.48 33.68
N ASP A 335 0.40 -23.96 34.77
CA ASP A 335 0.66 -24.45 36.13
C ASP A 335 -0.31 -25.57 36.55
N ASN A 336 -1.53 -25.60 35.98
CA ASN A 336 -2.59 -26.53 36.40
C ASN A 336 -2.98 -27.57 35.35
N GLU A 337 -2.47 -27.45 34.12
CA GLU A 337 -2.76 -28.39 33.03
C GLU A 337 -2.07 -29.76 33.21
N ASP A 338 -2.70 -30.80 32.66
CA ASP A 338 -2.13 -32.16 32.65
C ASP A 338 -0.81 -32.16 31.85
N ALA A 339 0.21 -32.86 32.35
CA ALA A 339 1.51 -33.01 31.67
C ALA A 339 1.37 -33.51 30.22
N THR A 340 0.37 -34.33 29.94
CA THR A 340 0.05 -34.81 28.59
C THR A 340 -0.43 -33.67 27.69
N VAL A 341 -1.30 -32.80 28.21
CA VAL A 341 -1.81 -31.63 27.51
C VAL A 341 -0.68 -30.64 27.25
N LEU A 342 0.18 -30.38 28.24
CA LEU A 342 1.35 -29.53 28.09
C LEU A 342 2.32 -30.07 27.03
N SER A 343 2.52 -31.38 26.97
CA SER A 343 3.34 -32.00 25.91
C SER A 343 2.77 -31.80 24.51
N TRP A 344 1.44 -31.75 24.37
CA TRP A 344 0.78 -31.46 23.09
C TRP A 344 0.88 -29.98 22.72
N VAL A 345 0.74 -29.08 23.70
CA VAL A 345 0.95 -27.63 23.50
C VAL A 345 2.38 -27.38 23.04
N ASP A 346 3.37 -27.95 23.72
CA ASP A 346 4.79 -27.85 23.36
C ASP A 346 5.08 -28.41 21.95
N TYR A 347 4.44 -29.52 21.59
CA TYR A 347 4.52 -30.07 20.24
C TYR A 347 3.98 -29.11 19.18
N ILE A 348 2.84 -28.46 19.42
CA ILE A 348 2.25 -27.50 18.47
C ILE A 348 3.16 -26.27 18.33
N ILE A 349 3.68 -25.76 19.44
CA ILE A 349 4.63 -24.63 19.44
C ILE A 349 5.88 -24.99 18.65
N THR A 350 6.43 -26.19 18.87
CA THR A 350 7.60 -26.73 18.15
C THR A 350 7.32 -26.89 16.66
N PHE A 351 6.14 -27.43 16.31
CA PHE A 351 5.72 -27.57 14.92
C PHE A 351 5.65 -26.19 14.24
N ILE A 352 5.00 -25.21 14.86
CA ILE A 352 4.86 -23.86 14.28
C ILE A 352 6.20 -23.15 14.19
N SER A 353 7.04 -23.26 15.20
CA SER A 353 8.33 -22.55 15.27
C SER A 353 9.44 -23.19 14.44
N ASN A 354 9.27 -24.43 13.96
CA ASN A 354 10.30 -25.15 13.20
C ASN A 354 9.75 -25.70 11.87
N GLU A 355 8.87 -26.70 11.93
CA GLU A 355 8.40 -27.43 10.74
C GLU A 355 7.55 -26.55 9.83
N TYR A 356 6.66 -25.76 10.40
CA TYR A 356 5.75 -24.89 9.66
C TYR A 356 6.49 -23.75 8.95
N LEU A 357 7.54 -23.20 9.56
CA LEU A 357 8.37 -22.19 8.91
C LEU A 357 9.10 -22.73 7.68
N ASN A 358 9.51 -24.00 7.70
CA ASN A 358 10.06 -24.65 6.50
C ASN A 358 9.00 -24.78 5.40
N ILE A 359 7.73 -25.02 5.74
CA ILE A 359 6.63 -25.01 4.76
C ILE A 359 6.48 -23.62 4.15
N ILE A 360 6.51 -22.57 4.98
CA ILE A 360 6.46 -21.16 4.55
C ILE A 360 7.61 -20.84 3.59
N GLU A 361 8.84 -21.24 3.91
CA GLU A 361 10.00 -21.02 3.02
C GLU A 361 9.87 -21.79 1.71
N ASN A 362 9.51 -23.08 1.75
CA ASN A 362 9.37 -23.90 0.54
C ASN A 362 8.26 -23.37 -0.38
N ALA A 363 7.21 -22.78 0.19
CA ALA A 363 6.13 -22.14 -0.56
C ALA A 363 6.48 -20.71 -1.03
N GLY A 364 7.64 -20.17 -0.65
CA GLY A 364 8.07 -18.80 -0.98
C GLY A 364 7.40 -17.70 -0.14
N TYR A 365 6.68 -18.07 0.92
CA TYR A 365 6.03 -17.14 1.85
C TYR A 365 6.99 -16.53 2.88
N ASN A 366 8.27 -16.90 2.84
CA ASN A 366 9.34 -16.18 3.55
C ASN A 366 9.64 -14.80 2.91
N ILE A 367 9.14 -14.53 1.72
CA ILE A 367 9.13 -13.18 1.13
C ILE A 367 7.93 -12.42 1.71
N ILE A 368 8.20 -11.60 2.73
CA ILE A 368 7.16 -10.89 3.47
C ILE A 368 6.74 -9.55 2.85
N TYR A 369 7.49 -9.07 1.86
CA TYR A 369 7.08 -7.95 1.02
C TYR A 369 7.81 -8.00 -0.31
N GLU A 370 7.07 -7.82 -1.40
CA GLU A 370 7.63 -7.67 -2.73
C GLU A 370 6.93 -6.52 -3.46
N HIS A 371 7.72 -5.56 -3.96
CA HIS A 371 7.21 -4.44 -4.72
C HIS A 371 8.08 -4.17 -5.93
N ASP A 372 7.50 -4.31 -7.11
CA ASP A 372 8.14 -3.92 -8.37
C ASP A 372 7.81 -2.46 -8.67
N LEU A 373 8.81 -1.58 -8.62
CA LEU A 373 8.69 -0.15 -8.90
C LEU A 373 8.21 0.13 -10.33
N ARG A 374 8.32 -0.83 -11.26
CA ARG A 374 7.75 -0.74 -12.63
C ARG A 374 6.24 -0.90 -12.62
N ARG A 375 5.69 -1.68 -11.68
CA ARG A 375 4.24 -1.77 -11.46
C ARG A 375 3.80 -0.42 -10.90
N ARG A 376 3.33 0.46 -11.79
CA ARG A 376 2.69 1.71 -11.38
C ARG A 376 1.58 1.35 -10.39
N SER A 377 1.57 2.02 -9.23
CA SER A 377 0.44 1.89 -8.31
C SER A 377 -0.83 2.14 -9.12
N ILE A 378 -1.76 1.18 -9.09
CA ILE A 378 -3.03 1.20 -9.84
C ILE A 378 -3.78 2.53 -9.57
N THR A 379 -3.44 3.18 -8.46
CA THR A 379 -3.73 4.55 -8.09
C THR A 379 -2.84 5.57 -8.82
N GLY A 380 -2.88 5.60 -10.16
CA GLY A 380 -2.56 6.80 -10.95
C GLY A 380 -3.44 8.04 -10.60
N TYR A 381 -4.29 7.87 -9.59
CA TYR A 381 -4.88 8.84 -8.68
C TYR A 381 -4.12 8.72 -7.35
N GLY A 382 -3.15 9.59 -7.06
CA GLY A 382 -2.14 9.39 -6.01
C GLY A 382 -2.59 8.63 -4.75
N GLU A 383 -1.70 7.78 -4.25
CA GLU A 383 -1.71 7.41 -2.82
C GLU A 383 -1.68 8.71 -2.02
N VAL A 384 -2.85 9.01 -1.50
CA VAL A 384 -3.16 10.20 -0.73
C VAL A 384 -3.47 9.65 0.66
N GLY A 385 -2.54 9.87 1.59
CA GLY A 385 -2.99 10.28 2.92
C GLY A 385 -3.74 11.60 2.74
N ASP A 386 -4.95 11.69 3.28
CA ASP A 386 -5.69 12.94 3.52
C ASP A 386 -5.41 14.11 2.57
N PHE A 387 -5.74 13.96 1.29
CA PHE A 387 -6.17 15.11 0.49
C PHE A 387 -7.66 15.22 0.75
N ASP A 388 -7.94 15.86 1.88
CA ASP A 388 -9.00 16.86 1.90
C ASP A 388 -8.77 17.76 0.68
N PHE A 389 -9.56 17.55 -0.36
CA PHE A 389 -9.77 18.55 -1.39
C PHE A 389 -10.63 19.65 -0.75
N ASP A 390 -10.05 20.40 0.19
CA ASP A 390 -10.49 21.76 0.44
C ASP A 390 -10.36 22.50 -0.90
N GLY A 391 -11.37 23.31 -1.22
CA GLY A 391 -11.52 24.03 -2.48
C GLY A 391 -10.47 25.14 -2.67
N SER A 392 -9.24 24.94 -2.22
CA SER A 392 -8.11 25.80 -2.48
C SER A 392 -7.56 25.50 -3.87
N THR A 393 -7.91 26.41 -4.77
CA THR A 393 -7.46 26.50 -6.15
C THR A 393 -5.94 26.71 -6.19
N ASP A 394 -5.14 25.64 -6.12
CA ASP A 394 -3.72 25.72 -6.45
C ASP A 394 -3.58 25.88 -7.98
N ARG A 395 -3.59 27.16 -8.35
CA ARG A 395 -3.14 27.68 -9.63
C ARG A 395 -1.71 27.21 -9.86
N TYR A 396 -1.55 26.07 -10.54
CA TYR A 396 -0.39 25.86 -11.38
C TYR A 396 -0.39 27.00 -12.41
N ALA A 397 0.41 28.02 -12.12
CA ALA A 397 0.71 29.12 -13.00
C ALA A 397 1.11 28.55 -14.36
N CYS A 398 0.17 28.57 -15.31
CA CYS A 398 0.51 28.54 -16.71
C CYS A 398 1.37 29.77 -16.94
N ARG A 399 2.66 29.53 -17.18
CA ARG A 399 3.51 30.49 -17.85
C ARG A 399 2.84 30.73 -19.20
N ASP A 400 2.33 31.94 -19.40
CA ASP A 400 1.79 32.43 -20.67
C ASP A 400 2.81 32.16 -21.78
N GLY A 401 2.59 31.06 -22.51
CA GLY A 401 3.29 30.68 -23.72
C GLY A 401 2.24 30.50 -24.80
N THR A 402 1.91 31.60 -25.48
CA THR A 402 1.23 31.70 -26.78
C THR A 402 0.19 30.59 -27.06
N GLU A 403 -1.09 30.89 -26.84
CA GLU A 403 -2.25 30.01 -27.12
C GLU A 403 -2.28 29.43 -28.55
N ASP A 404 -1.59 30.06 -29.51
CA ASP A 404 -1.50 29.62 -30.90
C ASP A 404 -0.86 28.23 -31.09
N SER A 405 0.06 27.82 -30.21
CA SER A 405 0.71 26.50 -30.32
C SER A 405 -0.23 25.34 -29.98
N GLY A 406 -1.27 25.58 -29.16
CA GLY A 406 -2.17 24.53 -28.68
C GLY A 406 -3.21 24.12 -29.74
N MET A 407 -3.71 25.08 -30.52
CA MET A 407 -4.70 24.82 -31.57
C MET A 407 -4.09 23.98 -32.70
N HIS A 408 -2.85 24.28 -33.11
CA HIS A 408 -2.15 23.51 -34.13
C HIS A 408 -1.94 22.05 -33.74
N ALA A 409 -1.55 21.80 -32.48
CA ALA A 409 -1.39 20.44 -31.95
C ALA A 409 -2.73 19.67 -31.93
N ARG A 410 -3.84 20.31 -31.56
CA ARG A 410 -5.18 19.71 -31.63
C ARG A 410 -5.59 19.38 -33.06
N THR A 411 -5.41 20.31 -33.99
CA THR A 411 -5.71 20.10 -35.41
C THR A 411 -4.86 18.97 -36.01
N MET A 412 -3.59 18.86 -35.63
CA MET A 412 -2.74 17.75 -36.07
C MET A 412 -3.19 16.40 -35.47
N ALA A 413 -3.62 16.36 -34.21
CA ALA A 413 -4.15 15.13 -33.61
C ALA A 413 -5.45 14.66 -34.28
N TRP A 414 -6.40 15.56 -34.53
CA TRP A 414 -7.63 15.24 -35.28
C TRP A 414 -7.35 14.84 -36.73
N ARG A 415 -6.36 15.47 -37.37
CA ARG A 415 -5.90 15.08 -38.70
C ARG A 415 -5.32 13.66 -38.70
N LYS A 416 -4.55 13.30 -37.68
CA LYS A 416 -3.98 11.96 -37.54
C LYS A 416 -5.07 10.88 -37.43
N ILE A 417 -6.11 11.13 -36.65
CA ILE A 417 -7.31 10.25 -36.57
C ILE A 417 -7.96 10.15 -37.96
N THR A 418 -8.42 11.27 -38.51
CA THR A 418 -9.12 11.26 -39.83
C THR A 418 -8.32 10.68 -41.00
N GLN A 419 -6.98 10.70 -40.96
CA GLN A 419 -6.12 10.11 -42.00
C GLN A 419 -5.69 8.66 -41.70
N GLY A 420 -5.68 8.26 -40.43
CA GLY A 420 -5.26 6.92 -39.99
C GLY A 420 -6.41 5.94 -39.75
N ASP A 421 -7.65 6.43 -39.71
CA ASP A 421 -8.83 5.63 -39.40
C ASP A 421 -9.24 4.76 -40.60
N ASP A 422 -9.11 3.45 -40.45
CA ASP A 422 -9.80 2.47 -41.28
C ASP A 422 -11.16 2.15 -40.63
N MET A 423 -12.24 2.38 -41.37
CA MET A 423 -13.60 2.06 -40.91
C MET A 423 -13.98 0.60 -41.10
N CYS A 424 -13.12 -0.25 -41.69
CA CYS A 424 -13.34 -1.70 -41.90
C CYS A 424 -14.77 -2.04 -42.37
N ASP A 425 -15.29 -1.28 -43.34
CA ASP A 425 -16.64 -1.39 -43.93
C ASP A 425 -17.84 -1.07 -43.02
N TYR A 426 -17.63 -0.56 -41.81
CA TYR A 426 -18.71 -0.09 -40.94
C TYR A 426 -19.28 1.25 -41.41
N ASP A 427 -20.58 1.46 -41.17
CA ASP A 427 -21.22 2.74 -41.48
C ASP A 427 -21.01 3.79 -40.42
N GLN A 428 -20.88 3.32 -39.18
CA GLN A 428 -20.69 4.16 -38.03
C GLN A 428 -19.75 3.48 -37.05
N ILE A 429 -18.69 4.19 -36.66
CA ILE A 429 -17.78 3.80 -35.58
C ILE A 429 -17.85 4.87 -34.49
N THR A 430 -17.96 4.46 -33.23
CA THR A 430 -18.04 5.40 -32.11
C THR A 430 -17.16 4.95 -30.95
N ALA A 431 -16.38 5.85 -30.35
CA ALA A 431 -15.31 5.59 -29.36
C ALA A 431 -15.25 6.65 -28.23
N HIS A 432 -14.75 6.38 -27.01
CA HIS A 432 -14.73 7.33 -25.85
C HIS A 432 -13.47 7.37 -24.93
N GLY A 433 -13.05 8.50 -24.34
CA GLY A 433 -11.89 8.71 -23.42
C GLY A 433 -11.94 10.01 -22.55
N ARG A 434 -10.85 10.45 -21.86
CA ARG A 434 -10.91 11.49 -20.75
C ARG A 434 -9.68 12.39 -20.50
N THR A 435 -9.93 13.66 -20.04
CA THR A 435 -9.40 14.41 -18.82
C THR A 435 -10.19 15.74 -18.55
N ALA A 436 -11.07 15.90 -17.52
CA ALA A 436 -10.99 16.48 -16.13
C ALA A 436 -10.83 18.04 -15.97
N PRO A 437 -11.34 18.78 -14.93
CA PRO A 437 -12.36 18.55 -13.88
C PRO A 437 -13.62 19.48 -13.96
N GLU A 438 -14.54 19.29 -13.01
CA GLU A 438 -15.67 20.16 -12.59
C GLU A 438 -16.98 20.26 -13.41
N MET A 439 -18.06 20.16 -12.63
CA MET A 439 -19.49 20.14 -12.97
C MET A 439 -20.05 21.47 -13.49
N THR A 440 -19.22 22.48 -13.77
CA THR A 440 -19.65 23.83 -14.18
C THR A 440 -19.69 24.04 -15.69
N ILE A 441 -19.10 23.12 -16.48
CA ILE A 441 -19.00 23.25 -17.95
C ILE A 441 -20.30 22.80 -18.66
N TRP A 442 -21.13 21.95 -18.06
CA TRP A 442 -22.39 21.53 -18.69
C TRP A 442 -23.37 22.69 -18.87
N HIS A 443 -23.33 23.71 -18.02
CA HIS A 443 -24.19 24.90 -18.17
C HIS A 443 -23.66 25.86 -19.25
N GLU A 444 -22.35 25.90 -19.49
CA GLU A 444 -21.74 26.82 -20.46
C GLU A 444 -21.59 26.20 -21.86
N VAL A 445 -21.29 24.90 -21.96
CA VAL A 445 -21.29 24.15 -23.22
C VAL A 445 -22.71 23.96 -23.74
N ALA A 446 -23.71 23.74 -22.88
CA ALA A 446 -25.11 23.71 -23.34
C ALA A 446 -25.63 25.08 -23.82
N GLN A 447 -24.98 26.19 -23.45
CA GLN A 447 -25.38 27.55 -23.84
C GLN A 447 -24.55 28.16 -24.98
N LYS A 448 -23.37 27.62 -25.31
CA LYS A 448 -22.45 28.23 -26.30
C LYS A 448 -21.93 27.32 -27.41
N SER A 449 -22.31 26.03 -27.47
CA SER A 449 -21.88 25.17 -28.59
C SER A 449 -22.85 25.25 -29.78
N ASP A 450 -22.34 25.81 -30.88
CA ASP A 450 -22.97 25.72 -32.21
C ASP A 450 -22.68 24.33 -32.81
N MET A 451 -23.73 23.57 -33.08
CA MET A 451 -23.68 22.13 -33.39
C MET A 451 -23.49 21.79 -34.88
N TYR A 452 -23.19 22.75 -35.76
CA TYR A 452 -22.82 22.55 -37.19
C TYR A 452 -23.52 21.38 -37.94
N GLY A 453 -24.81 21.10 -37.66
CA GLY A 453 -25.64 20.14 -38.41
C GLY A 453 -25.45 18.63 -38.13
N PHE A 454 -25.03 18.21 -36.93
CA PHE A 454 -24.97 16.79 -36.52
C PHE A 454 -26.18 16.36 -35.68
N ASP A 455 -26.71 15.14 -35.92
CA ASP A 455 -28.01 14.69 -35.39
C ASP A 455 -27.97 13.57 -34.29
N GLN A 456 -26.89 12.81 -34.05
CA GLN A 456 -26.62 12.18 -32.72
C GLN A 456 -25.29 11.40 -32.63
N ILE A 457 -24.67 11.40 -31.43
CA ILE A 457 -23.37 10.79 -31.08
C ILE A 457 -23.42 10.30 -29.60
N THR A 458 -22.95 9.10 -29.25
CA THR A 458 -22.39 8.83 -27.89
C THR A 458 -21.56 7.55 -27.79
N ALA A 459 -20.58 7.54 -26.89
CA ALA A 459 -19.81 6.37 -26.44
C ALA A 459 -19.50 6.50 -24.93
N LEU A 460 -18.92 5.47 -24.30
CA LEU A 460 -18.63 5.42 -22.84
C LEU A 460 -17.22 4.94 -22.53
N SER A 461 -16.45 5.77 -21.83
CA SER A 461 -15.15 5.38 -21.28
C SER A 461 -15.34 4.89 -19.85
N GLN A 462 -14.34 4.18 -19.36
CA GLN A 462 -14.20 3.87 -17.94
C GLN A 462 -14.53 5.06 -17.03
N ALA A 463 -14.01 6.25 -17.36
CA ALA A 463 -14.23 7.42 -16.54
C ALA A 463 -15.64 8.02 -16.67
N ALA A 464 -16.30 7.89 -17.82
CA ALA A 464 -17.70 8.28 -17.99
C ALA A 464 -18.61 7.42 -17.12
N ILE A 465 -18.34 6.11 -17.06
CA ILE A 465 -19.01 5.18 -16.14
C ILE A 465 -18.79 5.64 -14.69
N ASN A 466 -17.57 6.02 -14.33
CA ASN A 466 -17.26 6.51 -12.98
C ASN A 466 -17.95 7.85 -12.66
N MET A 467 -18.09 8.74 -13.64
CA MET A 467 -18.83 10.00 -13.45
C MET A 467 -20.34 9.77 -13.35
N TYR A 468 -20.90 8.87 -14.14
CA TYR A 468 -22.29 8.44 -14.00
C TYR A 468 -22.53 8.00 -12.56
N TYR A 469 -21.71 7.07 -12.06
CA TYR A 469 -21.76 6.65 -10.66
C TYR A 469 -21.58 7.79 -9.68
N ARG A 470 -20.66 8.74 -9.90
CA ARG A 470 -20.52 9.93 -9.03
C ARG A 470 -21.77 10.82 -9.01
N SER A 471 -22.41 11.02 -10.16
CA SER A 471 -23.54 11.94 -10.30
C SER A 471 -24.82 11.46 -9.61
N ILE A 472 -24.99 10.13 -9.50
CA ILE A 472 -26.17 9.52 -8.86
C ILE A 472 -25.97 9.24 -7.36
N TRP A 473 -24.78 9.51 -6.81
CA TRP A 473 -24.33 8.98 -5.52
C TRP A 473 -23.92 10.11 -4.57
N THR A 474 -24.88 10.93 -4.15
CA THR A 474 -24.64 12.18 -3.42
C THR A 474 -24.92 12.13 -1.91
N GLN A 475 -25.22 10.97 -1.32
CA GLN A 475 -25.68 10.89 0.10
C GLN A 475 -25.18 9.68 0.93
N ALA A 476 -24.17 8.92 0.50
CA ALA A 476 -23.84 7.64 1.15
C ALA A 476 -22.51 7.63 1.93
N GLU A 477 -22.43 6.73 2.92
CA GLU A 477 -21.18 6.26 3.56
C GLU A 477 -20.29 5.44 2.59
N PHE A 478 -20.70 5.32 1.32
CA PHE A 478 -19.92 4.76 0.20
C PHE A 478 -19.40 5.88 -0.69
N LYS A 479 -18.14 5.79 -1.13
CA LYS A 479 -17.65 6.63 -2.24
C LYS A 479 -18.18 6.03 -3.57
N PRO A 480 -18.40 6.85 -4.61
CA PRO A 480 -18.96 6.36 -5.86
C PRO A 480 -18.13 5.22 -6.48
N PRO A 481 -18.78 4.16 -7.01
CA PRO A 481 -18.09 3.07 -7.68
C PRO A 481 -17.17 3.56 -8.80
N THR A 482 -16.04 2.88 -8.98
CA THR A 482 -15.19 3.08 -10.15
C THR A 482 -15.04 1.79 -10.91
N VAL A 483 -15.22 1.83 -12.21
CA VAL A 483 -15.01 0.74 -13.15
C VAL A 483 -13.61 0.87 -13.76
N ARG A 484 -13.06 -0.25 -14.23
CA ARG A 484 -11.85 -0.37 -15.03
C ARG A 484 -12.03 -1.37 -16.16
N LEU A 485 -11.97 -0.92 -17.41
CA LEU A 485 -12.18 -1.78 -18.56
C LEU A 485 -10.95 -2.65 -18.84
N ARG A 486 -11.18 -3.88 -19.33
CA ARG A 486 -10.16 -4.83 -19.77
C ARG A 486 -10.39 -5.16 -21.25
N GLY A 487 -9.31 -5.39 -22.00
CA GLY A 487 -9.39 -5.67 -23.45
C GLY A 487 -10.08 -7.00 -23.82
N ASP A 488 -10.36 -7.86 -22.83
CA ASP A 488 -10.99 -9.18 -23.00
C ASP A 488 -12.52 -9.17 -22.85
N GLY A 489 -13.15 -7.98 -22.86
CA GLY A 489 -14.60 -7.86 -22.69
C GLY A 489 -15.06 -7.74 -21.24
N ARG A 490 -14.14 -7.78 -20.27
CA ARG A 490 -14.45 -7.68 -18.83
C ARG A 490 -14.16 -6.28 -18.28
N ALA A 491 -14.64 -6.04 -17.06
CA ALA A 491 -14.35 -4.84 -16.31
C ALA A 491 -14.16 -5.13 -14.82
N ILE A 492 -13.26 -4.40 -14.17
CA ILE A 492 -13.07 -4.43 -12.71
C ILE A 492 -13.87 -3.28 -12.10
N VAL A 493 -14.79 -3.60 -11.20
CA VAL A 493 -15.66 -2.68 -10.49
C VAL A 493 -15.16 -2.58 -9.06
N PHE A 494 -14.67 -1.39 -8.70
CA PHE A 494 -14.23 -1.05 -7.35
C PHE A 494 -15.36 -0.36 -6.60
N LEU A 495 -15.75 -0.96 -5.48
CA LEU A 495 -16.67 -0.39 -4.50
C LEU A 495 -15.84 0.16 -3.34
N TYR A 496 -16.07 1.42 -3.00
CA TYR A 496 -15.35 2.11 -1.93
C TYR A 496 -16.31 2.38 -0.78
N ILE A 497 -16.01 1.83 0.39
CA ILE A 497 -16.84 1.93 1.58
C ILE A 497 -16.07 2.80 2.57
N LYS A 498 -16.55 4.02 2.82
CA LYS A 498 -15.88 4.95 3.74
C LYS A 498 -16.01 4.46 5.17
N ARG A 499 -17.21 4.03 5.56
CA ARG A 499 -17.51 3.42 6.85
C ARG A 499 -18.68 2.46 6.70
N GLY A 500 -18.73 1.42 7.51
CA GLY A 500 -19.87 0.53 7.59
C GLY A 500 -19.74 -0.46 8.73
N PHE A 501 -20.70 -1.37 8.80
CA PHE A 501 -20.59 -2.55 9.64
C PHE A 501 -21.14 -3.77 8.90
N LEU A 502 -20.64 -4.94 9.25
CA LEU A 502 -21.14 -6.23 8.78
C LEU A 502 -21.42 -7.15 9.95
N LYS A 503 -22.25 -8.17 9.69
CA LYS A 503 -22.43 -9.31 10.59
C LYS A 503 -21.80 -10.55 9.94
N PRO A 504 -21.23 -11.46 10.71
CA PRO A 504 -20.62 -12.67 10.16
C PRO A 504 -21.68 -13.54 9.45
N LEU A 505 -21.20 -14.40 8.56
CA LEU A 505 -22.04 -15.41 7.93
C LEU A 505 -22.14 -16.64 8.84
N ARG A 506 -23.28 -17.34 8.77
CA ARG A 506 -23.45 -18.67 9.33
C ARG A 506 -23.95 -19.59 8.24
N ASN A 507 -23.21 -20.67 7.97
CA ASN A 507 -23.49 -21.59 6.85
C ASN A 507 -23.60 -20.87 5.50
N GLY A 508 -22.75 -19.86 5.26
CA GLY A 508 -22.74 -19.08 4.01
C GLY A 508 -23.85 -18.04 3.86
N ALA A 509 -24.71 -17.85 4.87
CA ALA A 509 -25.80 -16.87 4.83
C ALA A 509 -25.65 -15.80 5.93
N PRO A 510 -26.16 -14.56 5.72
CA PRO A 510 -26.21 -13.52 6.74
C PRO A 510 -26.79 -14.01 8.07
N TYR A 511 -26.06 -13.84 9.18
CA TYR A 511 -26.54 -14.20 10.52
C TYR A 511 -27.01 -12.95 11.28
N PRO A 512 -28.33 -12.73 11.45
CA PRO A 512 -28.85 -11.49 12.04
C PRO A 512 -28.46 -11.29 13.49
N ASP A 513 -28.20 -12.36 14.24
CA ASP A 513 -27.86 -12.28 15.67
C ASP A 513 -26.34 -12.21 15.91
N GLY A 514 -25.53 -12.21 14.84
CA GLY A 514 -24.08 -12.11 14.94
C GLY A 514 -23.62 -10.72 15.40
N ASP A 515 -22.46 -10.69 16.06
CA ASP A 515 -21.82 -9.45 16.48
C ASP A 515 -21.51 -8.55 15.29
N LYS A 516 -21.67 -7.25 15.50
CA LYS A 516 -21.37 -6.25 14.47
C LYS A 516 -19.86 -6.02 14.43
N PHE A 517 -19.32 -6.10 13.23
CA PHE A 517 -17.95 -5.68 12.95
C PHE A 517 -17.98 -4.36 12.19
N GLU A 518 -17.49 -3.29 12.83
CA GLU A 518 -17.33 -1.98 12.19
C GLU A 518 -16.03 -1.93 11.38
N PHE A 519 -16.09 -1.26 10.22
CA PHE A 519 -14.94 -1.10 9.35
C PHE A 519 -14.97 0.25 8.62
N GLU A 520 -13.80 0.70 8.18
CA GLU A 520 -13.60 1.99 7.51
C GLU A 520 -12.63 1.85 6.32
N ASP A 521 -12.83 2.69 5.31
CA ASP A 521 -12.01 2.82 4.10
C ASP A 521 -11.70 1.50 3.35
N TRP A 522 -12.69 0.61 3.27
CA TRP A 522 -12.59 -0.61 2.47
C TRP A 522 -12.74 -0.31 0.99
N ARG A 523 -11.92 -0.98 0.17
CA ARG A 523 -12.05 -1.00 -1.30
C ARG A 523 -12.20 -2.44 -1.76
N ILE A 524 -13.35 -2.79 -2.31
CA ILE A 524 -13.64 -4.17 -2.73
C ILE A 524 -13.80 -4.19 -4.24
N ALA A 525 -13.06 -5.06 -4.91
CA ALA A 525 -13.03 -5.17 -6.36
C ALA A 525 -13.74 -6.42 -6.85
N PHE A 526 -14.57 -6.26 -7.87
CA PHE A 526 -15.27 -7.34 -8.56
C PHE A 526 -14.95 -7.31 -10.04
N GLU A 527 -14.73 -8.45 -10.65
CA GLU A 527 -14.74 -8.61 -12.10
C GLU A 527 -16.17 -8.84 -12.58
N ALA A 528 -16.59 -8.09 -13.60
CA ALA A 528 -17.88 -8.21 -14.25
C ALA A 528 -17.69 -8.27 -15.77
N ASP A 529 -18.48 -9.08 -16.45
CA ASP A 529 -18.54 -9.05 -17.91
C ASP A 529 -19.24 -7.78 -18.41
N LEU A 530 -18.76 -7.24 -19.52
CA LEU A 530 -19.51 -6.24 -20.28
C LEU A 530 -20.39 -6.95 -21.29
N LYS A 531 -21.70 -6.72 -21.27
CA LYS A 531 -22.68 -7.38 -22.15
C LYS A 531 -23.59 -6.37 -22.84
N MET A 532 -24.22 -6.82 -23.92
CA MET A 532 -25.28 -6.07 -24.60
C MET A 532 -26.52 -6.93 -24.72
N CYS A 533 -27.68 -6.37 -24.40
CA CYS A 533 -28.97 -7.05 -24.51
C CYS A 533 -30.04 -6.14 -25.10
N ASP A 534 -31.15 -6.74 -25.54
CA ASP A 534 -32.34 -5.98 -25.92
C ASP A 534 -33.09 -5.48 -24.67
N HIS A 535 -33.86 -4.40 -24.81
CA HIS A 535 -34.64 -3.81 -23.72
C HIS A 535 -35.59 -4.80 -23.05
N SER A 536 -36.21 -5.68 -23.83
CA SER A 536 -37.12 -6.72 -23.35
C SER A 536 -36.43 -7.78 -22.50
N ALA A 537 -35.12 -7.95 -22.63
CA ALA A 537 -34.33 -8.90 -21.84
C ALA A 537 -33.96 -8.35 -20.44
N LEU A 538 -34.16 -7.05 -20.18
CA LEU A 538 -33.91 -6.43 -18.88
C LEU A 538 -35.08 -6.67 -17.91
N THR A 539 -35.31 -7.94 -17.58
CA THR A 539 -36.44 -8.38 -16.73
C THR A 539 -36.27 -8.05 -15.25
N GLU A 540 -35.04 -7.85 -14.80
CA GLU A 540 -34.70 -7.64 -13.38
C GLU A 540 -34.75 -6.18 -12.94
N ILE A 541 -35.06 -5.27 -13.86
CA ILE A 541 -35.12 -3.84 -13.58
C ILE A 541 -36.46 -3.47 -12.93
N GLY A 542 -36.38 -2.69 -11.86
CA GLY A 542 -37.51 -2.19 -11.11
C GLY A 542 -38.35 -1.15 -11.87
N PRO A 543 -39.61 -0.94 -11.43
CA PRO A 543 -40.56 -0.04 -12.10
C PRO A 543 -40.09 1.42 -12.12
N GLU A 544 -39.31 1.83 -11.13
CA GLU A 544 -38.79 3.21 -11.03
C GLU A 544 -37.85 3.55 -12.18
N TRP A 545 -36.91 2.67 -12.51
CA TRP A 545 -36.03 2.88 -13.65
C TRP A 545 -36.80 2.86 -14.96
N GLN A 546 -37.78 1.97 -15.13
CA GLN A 546 -38.62 1.97 -16.34
C GLN A 546 -39.37 3.30 -16.51
N ALA A 547 -39.89 3.87 -15.42
CA ALA A 547 -40.52 5.17 -15.43
C ALA A 547 -39.54 6.30 -15.76
N ALA A 548 -38.30 6.24 -15.24
CA ALA A 548 -37.24 7.19 -15.57
C ALA A 548 -36.78 7.07 -17.03
N PHE A 549 -36.62 5.84 -17.53
CA PHE A 549 -36.26 5.55 -18.92
C PHE A 549 -37.29 6.12 -19.90
N LYS A 550 -38.59 5.97 -19.60
CA LYS A 550 -39.68 6.56 -20.40
C LYS A 550 -39.67 8.10 -20.46
N LYS A 551 -38.99 8.75 -19.50
CA LYS A 551 -38.77 10.20 -19.47
C LYS A 551 -37.41 10.61 -20.06
N SER A 552 -36.60 9.65 -20.52
CA SER A 552 -35.31 9.96 -21.12
C SER A 552 -35.49 10.54 -22.52
N ARG A 553 -34.58 11.42 -22.95
CA ARG A 553 -34.60 12.02 -24.30
C ARG A 553 -34.63 10.98 -25.41
N VAL A 554 -33.91 9.87 -25.24
CA VAL A 554 -33.85 8.78 -26.22
C VAL A 554 -35.23 8.13 -26.36
N TYR A 555 -35.95 7.92 -25.26
CA TYR A 555 -37.31 7.41 -25.31
C TYR A 555 -38.32 8.45 -25.81
N GLU A 556 -38.19 9.73 -25.44
CA GLU A 556 -39.05 10.79 -25.98
C GLU A 556 -38.93 10.91 -27.51
N GLN A 557 -37.71 10.71 -28.04
CA GLN A 557 -37.44 10.81 -29.47
C GLN A 557 -37.86 9.56 -30.26
N TYR A 558 -37.71 8.36 -29.68
CA TYR A 558 -37.87 7.11 -30.42
C TYR A 558 -38.88 6.12 -29.81
N GLY A 559 -39.22 6.25 -28.53
CA GLY A 559 -39.98 5.26 -27.75
C GLY A 559 -41.46 5.13 -28.09
N THR A 560 -42.04 6.08 -28.85
CA THR A 560 -43.41 5.94 -29.40
C THR A 560 -43.42 5.24 -30.77
N SER A 561 -42.26 4.93 -31.33
CA SER A 561 -42.12 4.36 -32.65
C SER A 561 -42.14 2.83 -32.58
N GLU A 562 -43.12 2.19 -33.21
CA GLU A 562 -43.22 0.71 -33.27
C GLU A 562 -42.07 0.05 -34.05
N ILE A 563 -41.23 0.85 -34.72
CA ILE A 563 -40.13 0.37 -35.55
C ILE A 563 -38.76 0.48 -34.87
N VAL A 564 -38.69 1.02 -33.65
CA VAL A 564 -37.44 1.19 -32.91
C VAL A 564 -37.45 0.33 -31.65
N ASP A 565 -36.48 -0.57 -31.56
CA ASP A 565 -36.11 -1.25 -30.32
C ASP A 565 -34.93 -0.51 -29.64
N PHE A 566 -34.70 -0.83 -28.37
CA PHE A 566 -33.54 -0.33 -27.64
C PHE A 566 -32.62 -1.49 -27.25
N LYS A 567 -31.31 -1.29 -27.44
CA LYS A 567 -30.28 -2.19 -26.92
C LYS A 567 -29.50 -1.49 -25.81
N HIS A 568 -29.04 -2.25 -24.84
CA HIS A 568 -28.38 -1.73 -23.65
C HIS A 568 -27.01 -2.38 -23.48
N ILE A 569 -25.98 -1.57 -23.27
CA ILE A 569 -24.67 -2.05 -22.81
C ILE A 569 -24.66 -1.96 -21.29
N TYR A 570 -24.34 -3.05 -20.61
CA TYR A 570 -24.43 -3.14 -19.16
C TYR A 570 -23.29 -3.98 -18.57
N LEU A 571 -23.07 -3.80 -17.26
CA LEU A 571 -22.19 -4.65 -16.46
C LEU A 571 -23.00 -5.82 -15.90
N ASP A 572 -22.53 -7.04 -16.14
CA ASP A 572 -23.17 -8.24 -15.61
C ASP A 572 -22.85 -8.42 -14.12
N PHE A 573 -23.63 -7.74 -13.29
CA PHE A 573 -23.54 -7.82 -11.85
C PHE A 573 -24.06 -9.13 -11.25
N GLN A 574 -24.71 -9.99 -12.04
CA GLN A 574 -25.19 -11.29 -11.57
C GLN A 574 -24.06 -12.32 -11.50
N ASN A 575 -23.11 -12.25 -12.43
CA ASN A 575 -22.04 -13.22 -12.59
C ASN A 575 -20.66 -12.64 -12.23
N VAL A 576 -20.59 -11.84 -11.16
CA VAL A 576 -19.33 -11.20 -10.77
C VAL A 576 -18.39 -12.14 -10.01
N THR A 577 -17.10 -11.96 -10.24
CA THR A 577 -16.03 -12.68 -9.54
C THR A 577 -15.29 -11.72 -8.60
N PHE A 578 -15.14 -12.07 -7.33
CA PHE A 578 -14.40 -11.25 -6.38
C PHE A 578 -12.89 -11.25 -6.71
N LEU A 579 -12.27 -10.06 -6.78
CA LEU A 579 -10.85 -9.88 -7.06
C LEU A 579 -10.12 -9.40 -5.81
N HIS A 580 -9.61 -10.34 -5.02
CA HIS A 580 -8.89 -10.02 -3.79
C HIS A 580 -7.60 -9.21 -4.02
N GLU A 581 -6.84 -9.49 -5.08
CA GLU A 581 -5.58 -8.77 -5.42
C GLU A 581 -5.79 -7.28 -5.71
N SER A 582 -7.02 -6.90 -6.09
CA SER A 582 -7.42 -5.52 -6.36
C SER A 582 -8.18 -4.88 -5.19
N SER A 583 -8.44 -5.64 -4.13
CA SER A 583 -9.18 -5.22 -2.94
C SER A 583 -8.24 -4.78 -1.81
N ARG A 584 -8.76 -3.99 -0.88
CA ARG A 584 -8.04 -3.43 0.27
C ARG A 584 -9.00 -3.37 1.46
N PHE A 585 -8.55 -3.90 2.59
CA PHE A 585 -9.35 -4.03 3.82
C PHE A 585 -8.64 -3.34 4.97
N ASP A 586 -8.68 -2.01 4.98
CA ASP A 586 -8.02 -1.21 6.01
C ASP A 586 -8.58 -1.53 7.40
N GLY A 587 -7.68 -1.64 8.38
CA GLY A 587 -8.01 -1.98 9.76
C GLY A 587 -8.47 -3.43 9.99
N LEU A 588 -8.60 -4.27 8.96
CA LEU A 588 -9.11 -5.64 9.12
C LEU A 588 -8.18 -6.50 9.99
N LEU A 589 -6.86 -6.34 9.86
CA LEU A 589 -5.85 -7.22 10.47
C LEU A 589 -5.16 -6.59 11.68
N THR A 590 -5.91 -5.83 12.47
CA THR A 590 -5.45 -5.32 13.77
C THR A 590 -5.52 -6.41 14.84
N VAL A 591 -4.74 -6.28 15.93
CA VAL A 591 -4.74 -7.17 17.11
C VAL A 591 -6.15 -7.47 17.63
N LEU A 592 -7.04 -6.48 17.59
CA LEU A 592 -8.41 -6.61 18.08
C LEU A 592 -9.33 -7.44 17.16
N ASN A 593 -8.91 -7.70 15.92
CA ASN A 593 -9.75 -8.31 14.91
C ASN A 593 -9.38 -9.77 14.69
N LYS A 594 -10.26 -10.65 15.19
CA LYS A 594 -10.26 -12.09 14.93
C LYS A 594 -11.13 -12.43 13.72
N ARG A 595 -10.94 -13.64 13.15
CA ARG A 595 -11.72 -14.20 12.02
C ARG A 595 -11.82 -13.25 10.82
N SER A 596 -10.69 -12.71 10.40
CA SER A 596 -10.59 -11.74 9.32
C SER A 596 -11.18 -12.26 7.99
N ILE A 597 -11.04 -13.57 7.72
CA ILE A 597 -11.56 -14.22 6.53
C ILE A 597 -13.09 -14.22 6.49
N ASP A 598 -13.74 -14.55 7.62
CA ASP A 598 -15.20 -14.59 7.72
C ASP A 598 -15.80 -13.21 7.45
N LYS A 599 -15.11 -12.16 7.92
CA LYS A 599 -15.50 -10.76 7.70
C LYS A 599 -15.39 -10.38 6.22
N VAL A 600 -14.31 -10.77 5.54
CA VAL A 600 -14.14 -10.53 4.09
C VAL A 600 -15.20 -11.30 3.31
N GLN A 601 -15.39 -12.58 3.59
CA GLN A 601 -16.41 -13.41 2.95
C GLN A 601 -17.81 -12.82 3.15
N ALA A 602 -18.13 -12.38 4.37
CA ALA A 602 -19.38 -11.68 4.67
C ALA A 602 -19.55 -10.45 3.79
N ALA A 603 -18.56 -9.55 3.74
CA ALA A 603 -18.64 -8.35 2.91
C ALA A 603 -18.80 -8.67 1.42
N VAL A 604 -18.07 -9.66 0.91
CA VAL A 604 -18.20 -10.11 -0.48
C VAL A 604 -19.62 -10.62 -0.76
N VAL A 605 -20.19 -11.44 0.12
CA VAL A 605 -21.57 -11.95 0.02
C VAL A 605 -22.58 -10.82 0.09
N TYR A 606 -22.48 -9.90 1.05
CA TYR A 606 -23.39 -8.75 1.15
C TYR A 606 -23.35 -7.89 -0.11
N LEU A 607 -22.16 -7.61 -0.63
CA LEU A 607 -22.02 -6.78 -1.81
C LEU A 607 -22.51 -7.48 -3.07
N ARG A 608 -22.07 -8.71 -3.31
CA ARG A 608 -22.45 -9.49 -4.50
C ARG A 608 -23.94 -9.83 -4.50
N ASP A 609 -24.42 -10.41 -3.41
CA ASP A 609 -25.72 -11.08 -3.41
C ASP A 609 -26.88 -10.15 -3.07
N PHE A 610 -26.61 -8.95 -2.55
CA PHE A 610 -27.64 -7.99 -2.17
C PHE A 610 -27.43 -6.62 -2.82
N TYR A 611 -26.29 -5.97 -2.55
CA TYR A 611 -26.06 -4.59 -3.00
C TYR A 611 -25.97 -4.46 -4.52
N LEU A 612 -25.17 -5.29 -5.19
CA LEU A 612 -25.05 -5.28 -6.65
C LEU A 612 -26.37 -5.65 -7.33
N LYS A 613 -27.17 -6.55 -6.75
CA LYS A 613 -28.53 -6.85 -7.26
C LYS A 613 -29.46 -5.65 -7.12
N GLN A 614 -29.32 -4.85 -6.07
CA GLN A 614 -30.07 -3.62 -5.92
C GLN A 614 -29.64 -2.55 -6.95
N LEU A 615 -28.36 -2.51 -7.33
CA LEU A 615 -27.91 -1.69 -8.47
C LEU A 615 -28.52 -2.17 -9.80
N VAL A 616 -28.68 -3.48 -9.96
CA VAL A 616 -29.36 -4.05 -11.13
C VAL A 616 -30.82 -3.63 -11.17
N SER A 617 -31.55 -3.77 -10.06
CA SER A 617 -32.97 -3.40 -9.99
C SER A 617 -33.19 -1.89 -10.16
N ALA A 618 -32.26 -1.06 -9.70
CA ALA A 618 -32.29 0.38 -9.96
C ALA A 618 -31.83 0.77 -11.37
N GLY A 619 -31.38 -0.20 -12.18
CA GLY A 619 -30.87 0.00 -13.54
C GLY A 619 -29.53 0.73 -13.63
N HIS A 620 -28.78 0.82 -12.52
CA HIS A 620 -27.45 1.45 -12.45
C HIS A 620 -26.31 0.61 -13.03
N HIS A 621 -26.60 -0.64 -13.40
CA HIS A 621 -25.70 -1.51 -14.15
C HIS A 621 -25.73 -1.21 -15.67
N VAL A 622 -26.76 -0.51 -16.16
CA VAL A 622 -26.86 -0.09 -17.57
C VAL A 622 -25.97 1.13 -17.80
N LEU A 623 -24.97 0.96 -18.67
CA LEU A 623 -24.02 2.00 -19.00
C LEU A 623 -24.51 2.84 -20.17
N TYR A 624 -25.10 2.20 -21.19
CA TYR A 624 -25.55 2.85 -22.41
C TYR A 624 -26.88 2.31 -22.92
N THR A 625 -27.61 3.15 -23.66
CA THR A 625 -28.78 2.75 -24.43
C THR A 625 -28.67 3.22 -25.87
N ILE A 626 -28.91 2.31 -26.81
CA ILE A 626 -28.78 2.50 -28.26
C ILE A 626 -30.15 2.27 -28.91
N PRO A 627 -30.74 3.25 -29.60
CA PRO A 627 -31.92 3.01 -30.42
C PRO A 627 -31.53 2.26 -31.71
N VAL A 628 -32.25 1.19 -32.03
CA VAL A 628 -32.01 0.33 -33.20
C VAL A 628 -33.33 0.12 -33.94
N LEU A 629 -33.33 0.39 -35.25
CA LEU A 629 -34.46 0.15 -36.13
C LEU A 629 -34.63 -1.34 -36.42
N ASN A 630 -35.83 -1.86 -36.20
CA ASN A 630 -36.19 -3.26 -36.46
C ASN A 630 -36.36 -3.52 -37.96
N ARG A 631 -36.63 -2.46 -38.73
CA ARG A 631 -36.74 -2.48 -40.18
C ARG A 631 -36.21 -1.18 -40.79
N PRO A 632 -35.64 -1.21 -42.01
CA PRO A 632 -35.20 0.00 -42.69
C PRO A 632 -36.34 1.00 -42.87
N SER A 633 -36.06 2.29 -42.70
CA SER A 633 -37.00 3.38 -42.94
C SER A 633 -36.38 4.42 -43.86
N ALA A 634 -37.13 4.86 -44.86
CA ALA A 634 -36.70 5.93 -45.78
C ALA A 634 -36.61 7.30 -45.07
N GLU A 635 -37.36 7.47 -43.98
CA GLU A 635 -37.38 8.69 -43.16
C GLU A 635 -36.23 8.69 -42.14
N LEU A 636 -35.87 7.51 -41.62
CA LEU A 636 -34.84 7.32 -40.59
C LEU A 636 -33.64 6.53 -41.12
N TYR A 637 -33.20 6.81 -42.35
CA TYR A 637 -32.10 6.06 -43.00
C TYR A 637 -30.75 6.17 -42.27
N GLN A 638 -30.59 7.18 -41.40
CA GLN A 638 -29.38 7.40 -40.58
C GLN A 638 -29.40 6.61 -39.27
N CYS A 639 -30.54 6.04 -38.88
CA CYS A 639 -30.62 5.26 -37.65
C CYS A 639 -29.99 3.88 -37.87
N LEU A 640 -29.40 3.36 -36.80
CA LEU A 640 -28.77 2.05 -36.80
C LEU A 640 -29.84 0.97 -36.99
N THR A 641 -29.62 0.04 -37.90
CA THR A 641 -30.45 -1.17 -38.10
C THR A 641 -29.79 -2.42 -37.53
N SER A 642 -28.48 -2.37 -37.29
CA SER A 642 -27.73 -3.42 -36.61
C SER A 642 -26.58 -2.79 -35.84
N VAL A 643 -26.25 -3.35 -34.68
CA VAL A 643 -25.23 -2.81 -33.77
C VAL A 643 -24.48 -3.94 -33.08
N VAL A 644 -23.19 -3.72 -32.84
CA VAL A 644 -22.31 -4.55 -32.01
C VAL A 644 -21.39 -3.63 -31.22
N PHE A 645 -20.85 -4.09 -30.08
CA PHE A 645 -19.80 -3.37 -29.36
C PHE A 645 -18.59 -4.28 -29.15
N HIS A 646 -17.43 -3.67 -28.93
CA HIS A 646 -16.23 -4.37 -28.47
C HIS A 646 -15.40 -3.45 -27.57
N ILE A 647 -14.52 -4.03 -26.76
CA ILE A 647 -13.53 -3.26 -26.02
C ILE A 647 -12.29 -3.10 -26.90
N TYR A 648 -11.97 -1.87 -27.24
CA TYR A 648 -10.87 -1.51 -28.13
C TYR A 648 -9.64 -1.15 -27.32
N SER A 649 -8.54 -1.87 -27.54
CA SER A 649 -7.27 -1.73 -26.83
C SER A 649 -6.11 -2.13 -27.75
N GLU A 650 -4.96 -1.48 -27.59
CA GLU A 650 -3.73 -1.76 -28.35
C GLU A 650 -3.08 -3.07 -27.90
N THR A 651 -3.07 -3.31 -26.59
CA THR A 651 -2.42 -4.48 -25.97
C THR A 651 -3.45 -5.57 -25.69
N SER A 652 -3.28 -6.72 -26.32
CA SER A 652 -4.07 -7.94 -26.08
C SER A 652 -3.50 -8.84 -24.97
N SER A 653 -2.35 -8.48 -24.37
CA SER A 653 -1.69 -9.32 -23.39
C SER A 653 -2.27 -9.16 -21.98
N GLU A 654 -2.76 -10.27 -21.41
CA GLU A 654 -3.36 -10.36 -20.07
C GLU A 654 -2.44 -9.98 -18.89
N HIS A 655 -1.14 -9.75 -19.13
CA HIS A 655 -0.13 -9.64 -18.07
C HIS A 655 0.40 -8.22 -17.83
N SER A 656 0.01 -7.22 -18.63
CA SER A 656 0.56 -5.85 -18.56
C SER A 656 -0.44 -4.77 -18.11
N TRP A 657 -1.57 -5.15 -17.49
CA TRP A 657 -2.60 -4.17 -17.10
C TRP A 657 -2.09 -3.12 -16.11
N ASN A 658 -1.10 -3.42 -15.27
CA ASN A 658 -0.54 -2.46 -14.31
C ASN A 658 0.33 -1.37 -14.96
N GLU A 659 0.76 -1.56 -16.21
CA GLU A 659 1.70 -0.65 -16.90
C GLU A 659 1.04 0.25 -17.94
N GLN A 660 -0.29 0.11 -18.13
CA GLN A 660 -0.99 0.77 -19.22
C GLN A 660 -0.94 2.30 -19.07
N SER A 661 -0.42 2.96 -20.11
CA SER A 661 -0.36 4.41 -20.17
C SER A 661 -1.77 4.98 -20.32
N ARG A 662 -1.98 6.23 -19.87
CA ARG A 662 -3.26 6.93 -20.12
C ARG A 662 -3.63 6.96 -21.61
N ALA A 663 -2.66 6.97 -22.53
CA ALA A 663 -2.91 7.01 -23.97
C ALA A 663 -3.49 5.68 -24.51
N SER A 664 -3.15 4.55 -23.89
CA SER A 664 -3.55 3.21 -24.32
C SER A 664 -4.66 2.60 -23.47
N GLU A 665 -5.45 3.42 -22.75
CA GLU A 665 -6.58 2.94 -21.94
C GLU A 665 -7.64 2.23 -22.81
N PRO A 666 -8.16 1.06 -22.39
CA PRO A 666 -9.24 0.38 -23.11
C PRO A 666 -10.52 1.23 -23.15
N ILE A 667 -11.21 1.21 -24.28
CA ILE A 667 -12.43 1.99 -24.51
C ILE A 667 -13.55 1.11 -25.06
N VAL A 668 -14.80 1.44 -24.76
CA VAL A 668 -15.95 0.77 -25.40
C VAL A 668 -16.16 1.42 -26.77
N ILE A 669 -16.09 0.63 -27.84
CA ILE A 669 -16.46 1.04 -29.19
C ILE A 669 -17.78 0.42 -29.59
N ILE A 670 -18.67 1.25 -30.13
CA ILE A 670 -19.97 0.85 -30.68
C ILE A 670 -19.88 0.96 -32.20
N LEU A 671 -20.19 -0.13 -32.87
CA LEU A 671 -20.16 -0.29 -34.33
C LEU A 671 -21.56 -0.54 -34.84
N GLY A 672 -21.95 0.15 -35.90
CA GLY A 672 -23.30 0.05 -36.42
C GLY A 672 -23.39 0.08 -37.95
N MET A 673 -24.48 -0.50 -38.45
CA MET A 673 -24.87 -0.51 -39.87
C MET A 673 -26.22 0.18 -40.04
N CYS A 674 -26.38 0.92 -41.14
CA CYS A 674 -27.61 1.63 -41.49
C CYS A 674 -28.30 1.01 -42.72
N GLY A 675 -29.60 1.25 -42.85
CA GLY A 675 -30.36 0.86 -44.05
C GLY A 675 -30.58 -0.64 -44.22
N GLY A 676 -30.47 -1.43 -43.16
CA GLY A 676 -30.66 -2.89 -43.20
C GLY A 676 -29.46 -3.66 -43.76
N ARG A 677 -28.29 -3.01 -43.84
CA ARG A 677 -27.06 -3.69 -44.29
C ARG A 677 -26.57 -4.71 -43.26
N PRO A 678 -26.02 -5.86 -43.72
CA PRO A 678 -25.47 -6.86 -42.83
C PRO A 678 -24.22 -6.34 -42.12
N MET A 679 -23.95 -6.87 -40.92
CA MET A 679 -22.73 -6.56 -40.18
C MET A 679 -21.49 -7.12 -40.92
N PRO A 680 -20.40 -6.36 -41.05
CA PRO A 680 -19.13 -6.88 -41.57
C PRO A 680 -18.64 -8.10 -40.80
N ALA A 681 -18.02 -9.07 -41.50
CA ALA A 681 -17.51 -10.30 -40.89
C ALA A 681 -16.20 -10.09 -40.10
N SER A 682 -15.44 -9.05 -40.44
CA SER A 682 -14.18 -8.69 -39.79
C SER A 682 -14.41 -7.76 -38.60
N ALA A 683 -13.87 -8.11 -37.42
CA ALA A 683 -13.83 -7.20 -36.28
C ALA A 683 -12.94 -5.98 -36.57
N LEU A 684 -13.27 -4.84 -35.94
CA LEU A 684 -12.44 -3.65 -36.01
C LEU A 684 -11.05 -3.96 -35.44
N ARG A 685 -10.01 -3.83 -36.28
CA ARG A 685 -8.62 -3.97 -35.84
C ARG A 685 -8.15 -2.67 -35.22
N TYR A 686 -7.18 -2.78 -34.31
CA TYR A 686 -6.53 -1.58 -33.79
C TYR A 686 -5.83 -0.83 -34.94
N SER A 687 -6.26 0.39 -35.20
CA SER A 687 -5.78 1.26 -36.27
C SER A 687 -5.26 2.60 -35.73
N THR A 688 -5.96 3.18 -34.76
CA THR A 688 -5.66 4.49 -34.19
C THR A 688 -6.02 4.58 -32.70
N GLU A 689 -5.59 5.66 -32.06
CA GLU A 689 -6.20 6.13 -30.82
C GLU A 689 -7.46 6.92 -31.16
N TRP A 690 -8.63 6.33 -30.95
CA TRP A 690 -9.89 7.02 -31.22
C TRP A 690 -10.14 8.20 -30.29
N ILE A 691 -9.34 8.39 -29.24
CA ILE A 691 -9.47 9.46 -28.25
C ILE A 691 -8.31 10.42 -28.37
N VAL A 692 -8.64 11.66 -28.71
CA VAL A 692 -7.66 12.74 -28.80
C VAL A 692 -7.24 13.13 -27.39
N ARG A 693 -5.93 13.05 -27.12
CA ARG A 693 -5.31 13.59 -25.90
C ARG A 693 -4.19 14.55 -26.30
N VAL A 694 -4.36 15.84 -26.05
CA VAL A 694 -3.38 16.89 -26.37
C VAL A 694 -3.21 17.84 -25.18
N GLY A 695 -2.10 17.70 -24.46
CA GLY A 695 -1.83 18.48 -23.25
C GLY A 695 -2.87 18.22 -22.14
N ARG A 696 -3.57 19.26 -21.68
CA ARG A 696 -4.70 19.14 -20.74
C ARG A 696 -6.03 18.82 -21.43
N PHE A 697 -6.09 18.96 -22.76
CA PHE A 697 -7.30 18.68 -23.53
C PHE A 697 -7.38 17.18 -23.81
N SER A 698 -8.55 16.59 -23.57
CA SER A 698 -8.86 15.26 -24.04
C SER A 698 -10.30 15.21 -24.52
N SER A 699 -10.53 14.57 -25.67
CA SER A 699 -11.89 14.33 -26.15
C SER A 699 -12.60 13.36 -25.21
N TYR A 700 -13.86 13.65 -24.92
CA TYR A 700 -14.72 12.72 -24.21
C TYR A 700 -15.03 11.53 -25.10
N GLY A 701 -15.28 11.74 -26.40
CA GLY A 701 -15.33 10.65 -27.36
C GLY A 701 -15.26 11.14 -28.79
N THR A 702 -15.37 10.19 -29.71
CA THR A 702 -15.26 10.37 -31.15
C THR A 702 -16.35 9.56 -31.81
N ALA A 703 -17.01 10.15 -32.80
CA ALA A 703 -17.92 9.45 -33.71
C ALA A 703 -17.41 9.65 -35.13
N ALA A 704 -17.48 8.58 -35.91
CA ALA A 704 -17.17 8.55 -37.33
C ALA A 704 -18.37 8.01 -38.10
N ILE A 705 -18.67 8.65 -39.22
CA ILE A 705 -19.72 8.25 -40.16
C ILE A 705 -19.06 7.97 -41.49
N SER A 706 -19.44 6.88 -42.14
CA SER A 706 -18.86 6.49 -43.42
C SER A 706 -19.14 7.55 -44.48
N GLY A 707 -18.14 7.81 -45.33
CA GLY A 707 -18.30 8.73 -46.45
C GLY A 707 -19.45 8.33 -47.38
N GLY A 708 -19.73 7.03 -47.50
CA GLY A 708 -20.89 6.52 -48.22
C GLY A 708 -22.21 7.06 -47.66
N LEU A 709 -22.43 6.90 -46.35
CA LEU A 709 -23.65 7.37 -45.69
C LEU A 709 -23.74 8.90 -45.71
N PHE A 710 -22.66 9.60 -45.38
CA PHE A 710 -22.67 11.07 -45.32
C PHE A 710 -22.83 11.72 -46.70
N LEU A 711 -22.00 11.33 -47.67
CA LEU A 711 -22.01 11.95 -48.99
C LEU A 711 -23.24 11.54 -49.79
N ARG A 712 -23.55 10.24 -49.87
CA ARG A 712 -24.62 9.76 -50.77
C ARG A 712 -26.00 9.99 -50.18
N GLU A 713 -26.19 9.60 -48.93
CA GLU A 713 -27.55 9.56 -48.35
C GLU A 713 -27.97 10.90 -47.75
N LYS A 714 -27.03 11.68 -47.19
CA LYS A 714 -27.33 12.98 -46.56
C LYS A 714 -27.05 14.15 -47.49
N LEU A 715 -25.80 14.34 -47.89
CA LEU A 715 -25.36 15.56 -48.59
C LEU A 715 -25.90 15.62 -50.03
N LEU A 716 -25.67 14.59 -50.84
CA LEU A 716 -26.11 14.56 -52.24
C LEU A 716 -27.63 14.61 -52.35
N ARG A 717 -28.37 13.97 -51.43
CA ARG A 717 -29.83 14.06 -51.39
C ARG A 717 -30.31 15.49 -51.13
N LYS A 718 -29.73 16.20 -50.15
CA LYS A 718 -30.05 17.61 -49.88
C LYS A 718 -29.67 18.52 -51.05
N LEU A 719 -28.49 18.32 -51.64
CA LEU A 719 -28.05 19.07 -52.82
C LEU A 719 -28.96 18.81 -54.02
N SER A 720 -29.38 17.56 -54.23
CA SER A 720 -30.35 17.21 -55.25
C SER A 720 -31.67 17.91 -55.02
N GLU A 721 -32.19 17.93 -53.78
CA GLU A 721 -33.45 18.61 -53.46
C GLU A 721 -33.36 20.13 -53.70
N ILE A 722 -32.24 20.76 -53.32
CA ILE A 722 -31.96 22.16 -53.65
C ILE A 722 -31.98 22.31 -55.17
N ASN A 723 -31.23 21.49 -55.90
CA ASN A 723 -31.16 21.57 -57.35
C ASN A 723 -32.54 21.42 -58.00
N THR A 724 -33.39 20.48 -57.54
CA THR A 724 -34.76 20.33 -58.07
C THR A 724 -35.62 21.58 -57.82
N ARG A 725 -35.41 22.28 -56.69
CA ARG A 725 -36.14 23.50 -56.35
C ARG A 725 -35.57 24.75 -57.03
N THR A 726 -34.30 24.76 -57.39
CA THR A 726 -33.60 25.91 -57.98
C THR A 726 -33.35 25.79 -59.47
N THR A 727 -33.54 24.61 -60.08
CA THR A 727 -33.42 24.42 -61.53
C THR A 727 -34.57 25.12 -62.23
N ILE A 728 -34.27 26.20 -62.96
CA ILE A 728 -35.21 26.86 -63.86
C ILE A 728 -35.13 26.13 -65.20
N ILE A 729 -36.20 25.39 -65.56
CA ILE A 729 -36.33 24.75 -66.87
C ILE A 729 -36.94 25.81 -67.83
N PRO A 730 -36.25 26.19 -68.93
CA PRO A 730 -36.70 27.21 -69.88
C PRO A 730 -38.02 26.90 -70.60
#